data_AF-A0A517NBU5-F1
#
_entry.id   AF-A0A517NBU5-F1
#
_cell.length_a   1.000
_cell.length_b   1.000
_cell.length_c   1.000
_cell.angle_alpha   90.00
_cell.angle_beta   90.00
_cell.angle_gamma   90.00
#
_symmetry.space_group_name_H-M   'P 1'
#
loop_
_entity.id
_entity.type
_entity.pdbx_description
1 polymer ?
#
loop_
_entity_poly.entity_id
_entity_poly.type
_entity_poly.pdbx_seq_one_letter_code
_entity_poly.pdbx_strand_id
1 'polypeptide(L)'
;MLLRILLIAFLIMLSPARQPFGRGKACASDRDAAAVILGEPLLRQSTVDVSTRGKDVAPSKRYPFLKSWVMPMGTLPPFRVTAELQSALDLGRQPGPMDDGARFDLADQPESKWLCSPAADLVAEAQSLGRIAELQTDVDQWQANTATQRHQKWAMQSLIAIAVGDVDLSTTFLDDLLAVRPQDRSASPHDVSMRELLVVRSAAEHHSTRHLVTEEWLRSVCRHGINPADFHLRSLADWCKAAEGTKPVSPLDASSLFLPCSRLDSQSDSSALPIARYGLSGEIVVRTTGGPSDFLAFQSPLQGDYAVSAEVLSRPFCWTSLLVAGRSVRPDIGAQTFQLFSMDAPPQRLSIPRQFEPLGEWTQVRVEVHDGMASHYVNGIETPKVKIDEASFPWFMLHSIGNETSAVRSVRVTGTPTIPAQLNLVASTRLSGWSLYHRHASGSWHGNWDAAEQDGRIVLSADADPLPHGSSQEDLLRYDRPILEDGWIEYEFWQPDDSDEAEVHPALGRQVIMIGQNEVTLHRLTNGMEQRSLVRPDNRWLPDFASSRGAIDTAIKPPTLQPAAWNRAKLSLTGDRLALFVNGDLVLEQAIEASNSRHFGFFRFADRHHSAVRDVRYTGDWPKQLPAMQQQPLVSRKLAELEEWSAALPQSFDQDFRKPLSSFDFDANGDQQSLALVPLGVKMHRTTDQGIRDLRSCVRVTGDFDITAKYCQLNIKKGKPTWHCGIGLAVLLDDSQRNYFAIHHRTDRMNGQQFVTFVRKEMNDGGKTTFVDSEQTSDQGTSGTLRLMRRDDWVYAYYAQRQSKDFRLISTAKVSSAPIEIQGVRLMTEVGMGLSTSVVWQSLRIRADSIDPMIDRDPESVIAYLDQLADYDSDEFETINQDAFAEGGRWGVSNDGESSIVSDQRATVATAKGAPGHSAIYHSLSCEADFDLSVDFDPLEFPKSEKPGAANEITWQIRLAPHPMAGGGGDDSPEVAVVEASFLLRHKWNGLVELVARTVGINRAGKPMYRPIRSISVNSPDRYRFVKRGSKVYFLYSERDSETDRLIATCTVDPSLIVQSNVLGIIATAPDHPVQTRWNRFTVKQRQPSNDATDSLDPSSETIKR
;
A
#
# COMPACT_ATOMS: atom_id res chain seq x y z
N MET A 1 40.11 -25.98 -34.15
CA MET A 1 39.01 -26.51 -33.31
C MET A 1 38.80 -28.00 -33.57
N LEU A 2 38.51 -28.44 -34.81
CA LEU A 2 38.45 -29.85 -35.20
C LEU A 2 39.71 -30.67 -34.83
N LEU A 3 40.91 -30.09 -35.00
CA LEU A 3 42.18 -30.75 -34.63
C LEU A 3 42.31 -30.97 -33.11
N ARG A 4 41.73 -30.09 -32.27
CA ARG A 4 41.73 -30.22 -30.80
C ARG A 4 40.70 -31.27 -30.34
N ILE A 5 39.56 -31.34 -31.00
CA ILE A 5 38.52 -32.37 -30.76
C ILE A 5 39.07 -33.75 -31.15
N LEU A 6 39.75 -33.85 -32.29
CA LEU A 6 40.43 -35.07 -32.73
C LEU A 6 41.54 -35.51 -31.77
N LEU A 7 42.32 -34.58 -31.20
CA LEU A 7 43.38 -34.92 -30.24
C LEU A 7 42.84 -35.41 -28.89
N ILE A 8 41.74 -34.82 -28.40
CA ILE A 8 41.06 -35.25 -27.17
C ILE A 8 40.41 -36.62 -27.37
N ALA A 9 39.75 -36.86 -28.51
CA ALA A 9 39.21 -38.18 -28.87
C ALA A 9 40.33 -39.24 -29.01
N PHE A 10 41.49 -38.85 -29.56
CA PHE A 10 42.65 -39.74 -29.71
C PHE A 10 43.30 -40.11 -28.36
N LEU A 11 43.32 -39.18 -27.40
CA LEU A 11 43.81 -39.43 -26.03
C LEU A 11 42.85 -40.30 -25.20
N ILE A 12 41.54 -40.15 -25.39
CA ILE A 12 40.52 -41.00 -24.74
C ILE A 12 40.55 -42.43 -25.29
N MET A 13 40.81 -42.61 -26.59
CA MET A 13 40.89 -43.95 -27.21
C MET A 13 42.16 -44.74 -26.90
N LEU A 14 43.22 -44.12 -26.36
CA LEU A 14 44.50 -44.78 -26.07
C LEU A 14 44.65 -45.31 -24.62
N SER A 15 43.65 -45.17 -23.75
CA SER A 15 43.68 -45.76 -22.40
C SER A 15 43.17 -47.21 -22.42
N PRO A 16 44.02 -48.24 -22.17
CA PRO A 16 43.53 -49.57 -21.89
C PRO A 16 42.91 -49.60 -20.49
N ALA A 17 41.81 -50.33 -20.36
CA ALA A 17 41.17 -50.63 -19.09
C ALA A 17 42.14 -51.26 -18.08
N ARG A 18 41.96 -50.88 -16.80
CA ARG A 18 42.48 -51.49 -15.56
C ARG A 18 43.99 -51.36 -15.27
N GLN A 19 44.34 -50.35 -14.46
CA GLN A 19 45.15 -50.48 -13.23
C GLN A 19 45.15 -49.15 -12.45
N PRO A 20 45.19 -49.14 -11.10
CA PRO A 20 45.22 -47.90 -10.33
C PRO A 20 46.59 -47.25 -10.49
N PHE A 21 46.63 -45.99 -10.93
CA PHE A 21 47.87 -45.23 -10.99
C PHE A 21 48.49 -45.15 -9.58
N GLY A 22 49.58 -45.91 -9.40
CA GLY A 22 50.49 -45.75 -8.28
C GLY A 22 51.11 -44.35 -8.29
N ARG A 23 51.43 -43.87 -7.08
CA ARG A 23 52.09 -42.58 -6.80
C ARG A 23 53.41 -42.42 -7.58
N GLY A 24 53.34 -41.88 -8.79
CA GLY A 24 54.47 -41.25 -9.48
C GLY A 24 54.36 -39.73 -9.37
N LYS A 25 55.37 -39.06 -8.82
CA LYS A 25 55.43 -37.58 -8.83
C LYS A 25 55.57 -37.12 -10.29
N ALA A 26 54.54 -36.50 -10.85
CA ALA A 26 54.63 -35.78 -12.13
C ALA A 26 55.82 -34.80 -12.06
N CYS A 27 56.68 -34.83 -13.07
CA CYS A 27 57.84 -33.93 -13.14
C CYS A 27 57.41 -32.52 -13.61
N ALA A 28 58.26 -31.51 -13.44
CA ALA A 28 57.95 -30.13 -13.84
C ALA A 28 57.58 -30.03 -15.34
N SER A 29 58.26 -30.80 -16.19
CA SER A 29 57.98 -30.90 -17.63
C SER A 29 56.55 -31.37 -17.95
N ASP A 30 55.98 -32.29 -17.16
CA ASP A 30 54.63 -32.80 -17.40
C ASP A 30 53.57 -31.75 -17.06
N ARG A 31 53.82 -30.92 -16.04
CA ARG A 31 52.96 -29.78 -15.69
C ARG A 31 53.03 -28.67 -16.73
N ASP A 32 54.22 -28.35 -17.21
CA ASP A 32 54.41 -27.31 -18.22
C ASP A 32 53.78 -27.73 -19.56
N ALA A 33 53.94 -29.00 -19.96
CA ALA A 33 53.28 -29.56 -21.12
C ALA A 33 51.75 -29.57 -20.98
N ALA A 34 51.23 -29.98 -19.83
CA ALA A 34 49.79 -29.90 -19.56
C ALA A 34 49.30 -28.46 -19.65
N ALA A 35 50.02 -27.48 -19.07
CA ALA A 35 49.64 -26.05 -19.05
C ALA A 35 49.58 -25.43 -20.43
N VAL A 36 50.43 -25.88 -21.34
CA VAL A 36 50.40 -25.50 -22.75
C VAL A 36 49.24 -26.16 -23.51
N ILE A 37 48.93 -27.43 -23.22
CA ILE A 37 47.93 -28.23 -23.94
C ILE A 37 46.50 -27.87 -23.54
N LEU A 38 46.23 -27.80 -22.23
CA LEU A 38 44.91 -27.55 -21.66
C LEU A 38 44.67 -26.05 -21.41
N GLY A 39 45.74 -25.26 -21.36
CA GLY A 39 45.70 -23.88 -20.89
C GLY A 39 45.80 -23.83 -19.37
N GLU A 40 46.61 -22.92 -18.85
CA GLU A 40 46.81 -22.71 -17.40
C GLU A 40 45.49 -22.52 -16.61
N PRO A 41 44.41 -21.88 -17.14
CA PRO A 41 43.12 -21.78 -16.46
C PRO A 41 42.44 -23.14 -16.18
N LEU A 42 42.62 -24.14 -17.04
CA LEU A 42 42.04 -25.48 -16.91
C LEU A 42 42.85 -26.40 -15.98
N LEU A 43 44.05 -25.97 -15.56
CA LEU A 43 44.93 -26.71 -14.65
C LEU A 43 45.09 -26.05 -13.28
N ARG A 44 44.42 -24.92 -13.04
CA ARG A 44 44.37 -24.32 -11.70
C ARG A 44 43.76 -25.37 -10.75
N GLN A 45 44.43 -25.61 -9.62
CA GLN A 45 43.72 -26.15 -8.46
C GLN A 45 42.61 -25.14 -8.15
N SER A 46 41.36 -25.60 -8.03
CA SER A 46 40.24 -24.70 -7.72
C SER A 46 40.56 -23.93 -6.44
N THR A 47 40.15 -22.66 -6.39
CA THR A 47 40.29 -21.81 -5.19
C THR A 47 39.73 -22.53 -3.95
N VAL A 48 38.61 -23.23 -4.14
CA VAL A 48 37.95 -24.09 -3.14
C VAL A 48 38.85 -25.24 -2.67
N ASP A 49 39.50 -25.96 -3.59
CA ASP A 49 40.36 -27.11 -3.24
C ASP A 49 41.51 -26.67 -2.34
N VAL A 50 42.09 -25.51 -2.63
CA VAL A 50 43.24 -24.96 -1.89
C VAL A 50 42.81 -24.53 -0.50
N SER A 51 41.70 -23.79 -0.37
CA SER A 51 41.13 -23.41 0.93
C SER A 51 40.74 -24.63 1.76
N THR A 52 40.14 -25.66 1.15
CA THR A 52 39.75 -26.90 1.83
C THR A 52 40.97 -27.66 2.33
N ARG A 53 41.96 -27.90 1.47
CA ARG A 53 43.23 -28.54 1.86
C ARG A 53 43.98 -27.73 2.92
N GLY A 54 43.93 -26.40 2.86
CA GLY A 54 44.53 -25.54 3.87
C GLY A 54 43.95 -25.80 5.26
N LYS A 55 42.64 -26.03 5.36
CA LYS A 55 41.97 -26.38 6.63
C LYS A 55 42.45 -27.72 7.18
N ASP A 56 42.69 -28.70 6.32
CA ASP A 56 43.20 -30.04 6.68
C ASP A 56 44.70 -30.07 7.03
N VAL A 57 45.45 -29.03 6.66
CA VAL A 57 46.86 -28.87 7.05
C VAL A 57 46.94 -28.46 8.53
N ALA A 58 47.83 -29.11 9.28
CA ALA A 58 48.09 -28.78 10.68
C ALA A 58 48.38 -27.27 10.85
N PRO A 59 47.88 -26.60 11.92
CA PRO A 59 47.99 -25.14 12.08
C PRO A 59 49.41 -24.59 11.85
N SER A 60 50.43 -25.25 12.40
CA SER A 60 51.84 -24.85 12.25
C SER A 60 52.39 -24.88 10.81
N LYS A 61 51.70 -25.56 9.88
CA LYS A 61 52.07 -25.66 8.46
C LYS A 61 51.08 -24.94 7.54
N ARG A 62 49.98 -24.41 8.08
CA ARG A 62 48.91 -23.80 7.28
C ARG A 62 49.34 -22.47 6.67
N TYR A 63 49.93 -21.57 7.46
CA TYR A 63 50.47 -20.30 6.99
C TYR A 63 51.47 -20.45 5.82
N PRO A 64 52.55 -21.26 5.90
CA PRO A 64 53.48 -21.39 4.78
C PRO A 64 52.85 -22.07 3.55
N PHE A 65 51.89 -22.97 3.74
CA PHE A 65 51.12 -23.56 2.64
C PHE A 65 50.31 -22.49 1.88
N LEU A 66 49.49 -21.71 2.57
CA LEU A 66 48.68 -20.65 1.97
C LEU A 66 49.55 -19.54 1.35
N LYS A 67 50.61 -19.12 2.06
CA LYS A 67 51.56 -18.12 1.58
C LYS A 67 52.20 -18.53 0.25
N SER A 68 52.59 -19.80 0.11
CA SER A 68 53.21 -20.31 -1.13
C SER A 68 52.27 -20.35 -2.35
N TRP A 69 50.96 -20.30 -2.10
CA TRP A 69 49.95 -20.30 -3.16
C TRP A 69 49.50 -18.87 -3.51
N VAL A 70 49.28 -18.03 -2.50
CA VAL A 70 48.81 -16.64 -2.65
C VAL A 70 49.92 -15.72 -3.14
N MET A 71 51.13 -15.83 -2.57
CA MET A 71 52.26 -14.97 -2.88
C MET A 71 53.05 -15.50 -4.09
N PRO A 72 53.59 -14.63 -4.96
CA PRO A 72 54.42 -15.05 -6.08
C PRO A 72 55.76 -15.65 -5.59
N MET A 73 56.12 -16.84 -6.11
CA MET A 73 57.35 -17.55 -5.76
C MET A 73 58.07 -18.03 -7.03
N GLY A 74 59.27 -17.51 -7.32
CA GLY A 74 60.10 -17.96 -8.45
C GLY A 74 59.46 -17.68 -9.82
N THR A 75 59.36 -18.71 -10.67
CA THR A 75 58.79 -18.64 -12.03
C THR A 75 57.26 -18.86 -12.08
N LEU A 76 56.60 -19.01 -10.93
CA LEU A 76 55.15 -19.19 -10.84
C LEU A 76 54.39 -17.86 -11.06
N PRO A 77 53.12 -17.90 -11.53
CA PRO A 77 52.34 -16.71 -11.94
C PRO A 77 52.08 -15.70 -10.80
N PRO A 78 51.62 -14.46 -11.13
CA PRO A 78 51.49 -13.36 -10.18
C PRO A 78 50.54 -13.62 -9.01
N PHE A 79 50.70 -12.76 -7.99
CA PHE A 79 49.89 -12.59 -6.78
C PHE A 79 48.41 -13.01 -6.92
N ARG A 80 47.95 -13.97 -6.12
CA ARG A 80 46.64 -14.63 -6.28
C ARG A 80 45.63 -14.20 -5.21
N VAL A 81 44.83 -13.19 -5.54
CA VAL A 81 43.63 -12.83 -4.79
C VAL A 81 42.41 -13.25 -5.61
N THR A 82 42.03 -14.52 -5.47
CA THR A 82 40.82 -15.11 -6.06
C THR A 82 39.84 -15.48 -4.97
N ALA A 83 38.56 -15.50 -5.32
CA ALA A 83 37.51 -15.98 -4.45
C ALA A 83 36.50 -16.77 -5.28
N GLU A 84 35.98 -17.85 -4.71
CA GLU A 84 34.93 -18.66 -5.30
C GLU A 84 33.83 -18.85 -4.26
N LEU A 85 32.57 -18.78 -4.71
CA LEU A 85 31.41 -19.07 -3.88
C LEU A 85 31.17 -20.57 -3.85
N GLN A 86 30.97 -21.11 -2.65
CA GLN A 86 30.63 -22.51 -2.43
C GLN A 86 29.55 -22.61 -1.36
N SER A 87 28.42 -23.20 -1.71
CA SER A 87 27.30 -23.36 -0.77
C SER A 87 27.69 -24.28 0.38
N ALA A 88 27.04 -24.15 1.54
CA ALA A 88 27.23 -25.10 2.63
C ALA A 88 26.92 -26.55 2.19
N LEU A 89 25.93 -26.73 1.30
CA LEU A 89 25.51 -28.02 0.75
C LEU A 89 26.62 -28.71 -0.07
N ASP A 90 27.37 -27.95 -0.88
CA ASP A 90 28.51 -28.46 -1.66
C ASP A 90 29.70 -28.88 -0.77
N LEU A 91 29.81 -28.29 0.42
CA LEU A 91 30.83 -28.63 1.42
C LEU A 91 30.46 -29.84 2.28
N GLY A 92 29.31 -30.48 2.04
CA GLY A 92 28.74 -31.50 2.92
C GLY A 92 28.45 -30.95 4.33
N ARG A 93 28.32 -29.63 4.46
CA ARG A 93 28.02 -28.94 5.71
C ARG A 93 26.55 -28.55 5.72
N GLN A 94 25.96 -28.60 6.91
CA GLN A 94 24.56 -28.21 7.10
C GLN A 94 24.46 -26.68 6.96
N PRO A 95 23.79 -26.09 5.95
CA PRO A 95 23.17 -24.79 6.15
C PRO A 95 22.27 -24.85 7.40
N GLY A 96 22.28 -23.79 8.19
CA GLY A 96 21.33 -23.66 9.30
C GLY A 96 19.88 -23.71 8.79
N PRO A 97 18.91 -24.01 9.66
CA PRO A 97 17.51 -24.04 9.26
C PRO A 97 17.11 -22.70 8.62
N MET A 98 16.17 -22.73 7.67
CA MET A 98 15.55 -21.51 7.12
C MET A 98 14.89 -20.62 8.21
N ASP A 99 14.76 -21.14 9.44
CA ASP A 99 14.28 -20.47 10.65
C ASP A 99 15.29 -19.51 11.33
N ASP A 100 16.48 -19.29 10.78
CA ASP A 100 17.51 -18.44 11.42
C ASP A 100 17.25 -16.93 11.26
N GLY A 101 15.98 -16.53 11.20
CA GLY A 101 15.56 -15.12 11.14
C GLY A 101 16.16 -14.29 12.27
N ALA A 102 16.51 -14.91 13.41
CA ALA A 102 17.12 -14.28 14.58
C ALA A 102 18.54 -13.71 14.37
N ARG A 103 19.29 -14.13 13.34
CA ARG A 103 20.66 -13.68 13.11
C ARG A 103 20.71 -12.49 12.16
N PHE A 104 20.70 -11.30 12.74
CA PHE A 104 20.76 -10.06 11.99
C PHE A 104 22.19 -9.62 11.64
N ASP A 105 23.20 -10.00 12.42
CA ASP A 105 24.60 -9.68 12.13
C ASP A 105 25.10 -10.52 10.94
N LEU A 106 25.76 -9.87 9.97
CA LEU A 106 26.31 -10.53 8.79
C LEU A 106 27.27 -11.64 9.18
N ALA A 107 28.11 -11.45 10.19
CA ALA A 107 29.14 -12.41 10.59
C ALA A 107 28.56 -13.74 11.14
N ASP A 108 27.33 -13.69 11.65
CA ASP A 108 26.63 -14.84 12.23
C ASP A 108 25.83 -15.64 11.18
N GLN A 109 25.69 -15.10 9.97
CA GLN A 109 25.01 -15.74 8.85
C GLN A 109 25.83 -16.92 8.29
N PRO A 110 25.18 -18.01 7.85
CA PRO A 110 25.89 -19.12 7.21
C PRO A 110 26.65 -18.68 5.94
N GLU A 111 26.15 -17.68 5.21
CA GLU A 111 26.74 -17.14 3.99
C GLU A 111 28.16 -16.58 4.17
N SER A 112 28.52 -16.11 5.37
CA SER A 112 29.88 -15.65 5.69
C SER A 112 30.94 -16.73 5.50
N LYS A 113 30.54 -18.01 5.53
CA LYS A 113 31.44 -19.16 5.35
C LYS A 113 31.45 -19.69 3.91
N TRP A 114 30.63 -19.13 3.01
CA TRP A 114 30.49 -19.61 1.63
C TRP A 114 31.51 -19.00 0.67
N LEU A 115 32.14 -17.90 1.07
CA LEU A 115 33.15 -17.24 0.26
C LEU A 115 34.53 -17.85 0.55
N CYS A 116 34.99 -18.73 -0.33
CA CYS A 116 36.28 -19.40 -0.20
C CYS A 116 37.39 -18.54 -0.85
N SER A 117 38.40 -18.16 -0.07
CA SER A 117 39.57 -17.42 -0.55
C SER A 117 40.84 -17.78 0.24
N PRO A 118 41.84 -18.41 -0.40
CA PRO A 118 43.14 -18.66 0.21
C PRO A 118 43.85 -17.38 0.68
N ALA A 119 43.55 -16.22 0.07
CA ALA A 119 44.10 -14.94 0.49
C ALA A 119 43.49 -14.48 1.82
N ALA A 120 42.17 -14.60 1.99
CA ALA A 120 41.51 -14.33 3.27
C ALA A 120 41.93 -15.34 4.35
N ASP A 121 42.00 -16.63 4.01
CA ASP A 121 42.52 -17.68 4.90
C ASP A 121 43.97 -17.37 5.35
N LEU A 122 44.81 -16.86 4.45
CA LEU A 122 46.19 -16.46 4.76
C LEU A 122 46.23 -15.27 5.74
N VAL A 123 45.43 -14.24 5.52
CA VAL A 123 45.36 -13.07 6.41
C VAL A 123 44.86 -13.48 7.79
N ALA A 124 43.79 -14.28 7.88
CA ALA A 124 43.25 -14.77 9.14
C ALA A 124 44.28 -15.61 9.91
N GLU A 125 44.97 -16.52 9.23
CA GLU A 125 46.03 -17.34 9.84
C GLU A 125 47.23 -16.46 10.26
N ALA A 126 47.63 -15.48 9.44
CA ALA A 126 48.69 -14.52 9.78
C ALA A 126 48.36 -13.73 11.05
N GLN A 127 47.11 -13.27 11.18
CA GLN A 127 46.63 -12.57 12.35
C GLN A 127 46.68 -13.48 13.59
N SER A 128 46.15 -14.70 13.48
CA SER A 128 46.14 -15.67 14.59
C SER A 128 47.54 -16.05 15.09
N LEU A 129 48.55 -16.01 14.20
CA LEU A 129 49.94 -16.31 14.51
C LEU A 129 50.78 -15.06 14.86
N GLY A 130 50.19 -13.86 14.85
CA GLY A 130 50.92 -12.61 15.09
C GLY A 130 51.92 -12.22 13.99
N ARG A 131 51.74 -12.73 12.76
CA ARG A 131 52.62 -12.53 11.59
C ARG A 131 52.06 -11.56 10.55
N ILE A 132 51.00 -10.82 10.88
CA ILE A 132 50.34 -9.92 9.92
C ILE A 132 51.26 -8.80 9.41
N ALA A 133 52.18 -8.29 10.23
CA ALA A 133 53.17 -7.28 9.82
C ALA A 133 54.22 -7.83 8.83
N GLU A 134 54.60 -9.10 8.98
CA GLU A 134 55.47 -9.79 8.01
C GLU A 134 54.76 -9.87 6.65
N LEU A 135 53.50 -10.32 6.66
CA LEU A 135 52.70 -10.43 5.45
C LEU A 135 52.49 -9.06 4.77
N GLN A 136 52.21 -8.01 5.54
CA GLN A 136 52.08 -6.65 5.03
C GLN A 136 53.36 -6.19 4.33
N THR A 137 54.51 -6.41 4.96
CA THR A 137 55.82 -6.06 4.39
C THR A 137 56.05 -6.75 3.04
N ASP A 138 55.73 -8.05 2.95
CA ASP A 138 55.89 -8.82 1.71
C ASP A 138 54.97 -8.31 0.59
N VAL A 139 53.73 -7.92 0.92
CA VAL A 139 52.77 -7.36 -0.06
C VAL A 139 53.23 -5.99 -0.54
N ASP A 140 53.69 -5.12 0.36
CA ASP A 140 54.12 -3.76 0.04
C ASP A 140 55.37 -3.74 -0.85
N GLN A 141 56.32 -4.64 -0.61
CA GLN A 141 57.56 -4.76 -1.41
C GLN A 141 57.33 -5.31 -2.82
N TRP A 142 56.20 -5.99 -3.07
CA TRP A 142 55.90 -6.54 -4.38
C TRP A 142 55.52 -5.44 -5.40
N GLN A 143 56.13 -5.50 -6.58
CA GLN A 143 55.94 -4.53 -7.66
C GLN A 143 54.84 -5.00 -8.63
N ALA A 144 53.77 -4.20 -8.72
CA ALA A 144 52.65 -4.45 -9.63
C ALA A 144 52.87 -3.74 -10.98
N ASN A 145 53.07 -4.50 -12.05
CA ASN A 145 53.42 -4.00 -13.38
C ASN A 145 52.22 -3.85 -14.31
N THR A 146 51.06 -4.41 -13.96
CA THR A 146 49.81 -4.30 -14.74
C THR A 146 48.66 -3.75 -13.90
N ALA A 147 47.61 -3.24 -14.54
CA ALA A 147 46.42 -2.76 -13.84
C ALA A 147 45.76 -3.88 -13.01
N THR A 148 45.69 -5.10 -13.54
CA THR A 148 45.19 -6.28 -12.83
C THR A 148 46.04 -6.61 -11.60
N GLN A 149 47.37 -6.51 -11.71
CA GLN A 149 48.29 -6.72 -10.58
C GLN A 149 48.14 -5.65 -9.50
N ARG A 150 47.95 -4.38 -9.89
CA ARG A 150 47.67 -3.30 -8.92
C ARG A 150 46.37 -3.53 -8.18
N HIS A 151 45.31 -3.92 -8.89
CA HIS A 151 44.02 -4.27 -8.30
C HIS A 151 44.11 -5.50 -7.37
N GLN A 152 44.97 -6.47 -7.66
CA GLN A 152 45.22 -7.59 -6.74
C GLN A 152 45.97 -7.15 -5.48
N LYS A 153 46.97 -6.26 -5.63
CA LYS A 153 47.72 -5.70 -4.51
C LYS A 153 46.81 -4.91 -3.57
N TRP A 154 46.00 -3.99 -4.09
CA TRP A 154 45.05 -3.21 -3.28
C TRP A 154 44.07 -4.12 -2.54
N ALA A 155 43.53 -5.16 -3.19
CA ALA A 155 42.62 -6.08 -2.52
C ALA A 155 43.26 -6.77 -1.30
N MET A 156 44.53 -7.20 -1.41
CA MET A 156 45.22 -7.80 -0.26
C MET A 156 45.56 -6.75 0.81
N GLN A 157 45.98 -5.55 0.41
CA GLN A 157 46.23 -4.46 1.35
C GLN A 157 44.96 -4.07 2.12
N SER A 158 43.80 -4.02 1.44
CA SER A 158 42.50 -3.84 2.09
C SER A 158 42.19 -4.97 3.07
N LEU A 159 42.36 -6.25 2.69
CA LEU A 159 42.11 -7.38 3.61
C LEU A 159 42.99 -7.31 4.86
N ILE A 160 44.27 -6.94 4.72
CA ILE A 160 45.20 -6.76 5.84
C ILE A 160 44.77 -5.59 6.73
N ALA A 161 44.48 -4.42 6.14
CA ALA A 161 44.04 -3.24 6.88
C ALA A 161 42.73 -3.50 7.65
N ILE A 162 41.77 -4.19 7.02
CA ILE A 162 40.50 -4.61 7.63
C ILE A 162 40.77 -5.55 8.81
N ALA A 163 41.62 -6.57 8.63
CA ALA A 163 41.93 -7.52 9.69
C ALA A 163 42.59 -6.87 10.91
N VAL A 164 43.46 -5.87 10.70
CA VAL A 164 44.09 -5.09 11.79
C VAL A 164 43.12 -4.06 12.40
N GLY A 165 42.02 -3.74 11.71
CA GLY A 165 41.05 -2.72 12.14
C GLY A 165 41.52 -1.28 11.87
N ASP A 166 42.45 -1.08 10.93
CA ASP A 166 42.94 0.25 10.54
C ASP A 166 41.96 0.92 9.55
N VAL A 167 41.16 1.85 10.05
CA VAL A 167 40.07 2.49 9.29
C VAL A 167 40.62 3.38 8.16
N ASP A 168 41.70 4.12 8.40
CA ASP A 168 42.25 5.09 7.44
C ASP A 168 42.89 4.36 6.25
N LEU A 169 43.69 3.32 6.52
CA LEU A 169 44.26 2.48 5.46
C LEU A 169 43.18 1.66 4.74
N SER A 170 42.18 1.14 5.47
CA SER A 170 41.06 0.42 4.85
C SER A 170 40.32 1.30 3.86
N THR A 171 39.99 2.54 4.24
CA THR A 171 39.32 3.53 3.37
C THR A 171 40.16 3.80 2.13
N THR A 172 41.44 4.12 2.31
CA THR A 172 42.36 4.45 1.20
C THR A 172 42.45 3.31 0.19
N PHE A 173 42.68 2.08 0.65
CA PHE A 173 42.83 0.94 -0.26
C PHE A 173 41.51 0.49 -0.88
N LEU A 174 40.38 0.62 -0.17
CA LEU A 174 39.05 0.36 -0.72
C LEU A 174 38.70 1.35 -1.85
N ASP A 175 38.99 2.63 -1.66
CA ASP A 175 38.78 3.66 -2.69
C ASP A 175 39.66 3.39 -3.92
N ASP A 176 40.94 3.10 -3.71
CA ASP A 176 41.88 2.76 -4.79
C ASP A 176 41.45 1.50 -5.57
N LEU A 177 41.02 0.46 -4.85
CA LEU A 177 40.54 -0.80 -5.43
C LEU A 177 39.37 -0.56 -6.40
N LEU A 178 38.45 0.33 -6.04
CA LEU A 178 37.22 0.57 -6.81
C LEU A 178 37.34 1.68 -7.84
N ALA A 179 38.21 2.67 -7.62
CA ALA A 179 38.51 3.72 -8.58
C ALA A 179 39.14 3.17 -9.87
N VAL A 180 39.85 2.05 -9.79
CA VAL A 180 40.64 1.49 -10.89
C VAL A 180 40.14 0.10 -11.26
N ARG A 181 38.99 0.02 -11.95
CA ARG A 181 38.61 -1.24 -12.61
C ARG A 181 39.52 -1.52 -13.80
N PRO A 182 40.13 -2.71 -13.93
CA PRO A 182 40.94 -3.04 -15.09
C PRO A 182 40.06 -2.97 -16.34
N GLN A 183 40.38 -2.06 -17.28
CA GLN A 183 39.76 -2.05 -18.63
C GLN A 183 40.31 -3.15 -19.54
N ASP A 184 41.20 -3.98 -19.01
CA ASP A 184 41.90 -5.03 -19.72
C ASP A 184 40.94 -6.16 -20.13
N ARG A 185 40.84 -6.42 -21.43
CA ARG A 185 40.01 -7.50 -22.00
C ARG A 185 40.49 -8.90 -21.62
N SER A 186 41.68 -9.04 -21.04
CA SER A 186 42.24 -10.32 -20.60
C SER A 186 41.75 -10.76 -19.21
N ALA A 187 41.20 -9.85 -18.40
CA ALA A 187 40.65 -10.19 -17.08
C ALA A 187 39.17 -10.62 -17.21
N SER A 188 38.82 -11.76 -16.60
CA SER A 188 37.43 -12.18 -16.49
C SER A 188 36.64 -11.17 -15.62
N PRO A 189 35.53 -10.59 -16.11
CA PRO A 189 34.67 -9.73 -15.30
C PRO A 189 34.21 -10.41 -14.00
N HIS A 190 34.03 -11.73 -14.03
CA HIS A 190 33.68 -12.52 -12.86
C HIS A 190 34.78 -12.47 -11.78
N ASP A 191 36.05 -12.62 -12.16
CA ASP A 191 37.18 -12.63 -11.22
C ASP A 191 37.36 -11.28 -10.52
N VAL A 192 37.09 -10.18 -11.24
CA VAL A 192 37.12 -8.82 -10.67
C VAL A 192 36.00 -8.66 -9.64
N SER A 193 34.75 -8.99 -10.00
CA SER A 193 33.60 -8.89 -9.10
C SER A 193 33.73 -9.78 -7.85
N MET A 194 34.29 -10.98 -7.99
CA MET A 194 34.54 -11.87 -6.85
C MET A 194 35.58 -11.31 -5.87
N ARG A 195 36.60 -10.62 -6.39
CA ARG A 195 37.62 -9.97 -5.56
C ARG A 195 37.06 -8.76 -4.82
N GLU A 196 36.26 -7.94 -5.50
CA GLU A 196 35.56 -6.81 -4.88
C GLU A 196 34.63 -7.33 -3.77
N LEU A 197 33.80 -8.34 -4.06
CA LEU A 197 32.93 -8.99 -3.07
C LEU A 197 33.70 -9.48 -1.84
N LEU A 198 34.86 -10.11 -2.02
CA LEU A 198 35.70 -10.58 -0.91
C LEU A 198 36.10 -9.46 0.05
N VAL A 199 36.59 -8.36 -0.48
CA VAL A 199 37.05 -7.24 0.34
C VAL A 199 35.87 -6.53 0.99
N VAL A 200 34.81 -6.26 0.22
CA VAL A 200 33.57 -5.63 0.68
C VAL A 200 32.92 -6.42 1.81
N ARG A 201 32.77 -7.75 1.66
CA ARG A 201 32.17 -8.62 2.68
C ARG A 201 33.02 -8.62 3.95
N SER A 202 34.35 -8.71 3.81
CA SER A 202 35.28 -8.65 4.95
C SER A 202 35.17 -7.33 5.71
N ALA A 203 35.03 -6.20 5.00
CA ALA A 203 34.83 -4.89 5.63
C ALA A 203 33.47 -4.81 6.35
N ALA A 204 32.40 -5.33 5.75
CA ALA A 204 31.06 -5.32 6.33
C ALA A 204 30.94 -6.19 7.59
N GLU A 205 31.65 -7.32 7.64
CA GLU A 205 31.67 -8.24 8.79
C GLU A 205 32.55 -7.75 9.95
N HIS A 206 33.55 -6.90 9.67
CA HIS A 206 34.48 -6.44 10.70
C HIS A 206 33.96 -5.18 11.42
N HIS A 207 33.77 -5.29 12.74
CA HIS A 207 33.15 -4.24 13.57
C HIS A 207 33.74 -2.83 13.39
N SER A 208 35.06 -2.68 13.27
CA SER A 208 35.72 -1.37 13.11
C SER A 208 35.56 -0.76 11.73
N THR A 209 35.34 -1.55 10.68
CA THR A 209 35.36 -1.08 9.28
C THR A 209 34.00 -1.20 8.59
N ARG A 210 33.00 -1.82 9.23
CA ARG A 210 31.64 -1.97 8.68
C ARG A 210 31.01 -0.67 8.21
N HIS A 211 31.30 0.44 8.88
CA HIS A 211 30.76 1.77 8.56
C HIS A 211 31.32 2.36 7.26
N LEU A 212 32.39 1.75 6.70
CA LEU A 212 32.95 2.13 5.40
C LEU A 212 32.10 1.58 4.24
N VAL A 213 31.26 0.57 4.48
CA VAL A 213 30.42 -0.07 3.46
C VAL A 213 29.05 0.60 3.43
N THR A 214 28.85 1.54 2.51
CA THR A 214 27.58 2.27 2.36
C THR A 214 26.72 1.74 1.22
N GLU A 215 25.41 1.97 1.29
CA GLU A 215 24.47 1.58 0.22
C GLU A 215 24.84 2.22 -1.13
N GLU A 216 25.16 3.52 -1.14
CA GLU A 216 25.51 4.26 -2.35
C GLU A 216 26.76 3.68 -3.04
N TRP A 217 27.74 3.31 -2.22
CA TRP A 217 28.96 2.66 -2.66
C TRP A 217 28.67 1.30 -3.31
N LEU A 218 27.91 0.42 -2.64
CA LEU A 218 27.57 -0.90 -3.17
C LEU A 218 26.74 -0.83 -4.47
N ARG A 219 25.82 0.13 -4.58
CA ARG A 219 25.05 0.36 -5.82
C ARG A 219 25.94 0.75 -7.01
N SER A 220 27.01 1.49 -6.77
CA SER A 220 27.96 1.86 -7.84
C SER A 220 28.75 0.64 -8.37
N VAL A 221 28.99 -0.35 -7.51
CA VAL A 221 29.73 -1.59 -7.83
C VAL A 221 28.82 -2.63 -8.50
N CYS A 222 27.55 -2.70 -8.08
CA CYS A 222 26.52 -3.58 -8.64
C CYS A 222 26.15 -3.19 -10.07
N ARG A 223 26.61 -3.96 -11.06
CA ARG A 223 26.10 -3.81 -12.43
C ARG A 223 24.76 -4.55 -12.57
N HIS A 224 23.99 -4.22 -13.61
CA HIS A 224 22.71 -4.88 -13.94
C HIS A 224 22.91 -6.29 -14.53
N GLY A 225 23.94 -7.02 -14.07
CA GLY A 225 24.33 -8.33 -14.56
C GLY A 225 23.64 -9.48 -13.84
N ILE A 226 23.75 -10.67 -14.43
CA ILE A 226 23.25 -11.95 -13.89
C ILE A 226 24.47 -12.77 -13.40
N ASN A 227 25.36 -12.17 -12.59
CA ASN A 227 26.49 -12.89 -11.98
C ASN A 227 26.18 -13.18 -10.50
N PRO A 228 26.49 -14.38 -9.97
CA PRO A 228 26.36 -14.69 -8.54
C PRO A 228 26.94 -13.63 -7.59
N ALA A 229 28.09 -13.03 -7.92
CA ALA A 229 28.70 -11.98 -7.10
C ALA A 229 27.80 -10.74 -6.95
N ASP A 230 27.04 -10.39 -7.99
CA ASP A 230 26.13 -9.25 -7.97
C ASP A 230 24.98 -9.48 -6.99
N PHE A 231 24.47 -10.71 -6.83
CA PHE A 231 23.41 -11.03 -5.86
C PHE A 231 23.89 -10.90 -4.41
N HIS A 232 25.14 -11.29 -4.13
CA HIS A 232 25.75 -11.12 -2.80
C HIS A 232 25.99 -9.64 -2.48
N LEU A 233 26.56 -8.87 -3.42
CA LEU A 233 26.76 -7.43 -3.26
C LEU A 233 25.44 -6.68 -3.06
N ARG A 234 24.37 -7.07 -3.77
CA ARG A 234 23.02 -6.54 -3.58
C ARG A 234 22.45 -6.88 -2.22
N SER A 235 22.59 -8.13 -1.77
CA SER A 235 22.15 -8.53 -0.43
C SER A 235 22.88 -7.77 0.67
N LEU A 236 24.17 -7.44 0.47
CA LEU A 236 24.90 -6.54 1.37
C LEU A 236 24.35 -5.12 1.34
N ALA A 237 23.95 -4.61 0.15
CA ALA A 237 23.37 -3.28 0.04
C ALA A 237 22.00 -3.19 0.73
N ASP A 238 21.15 -4.19 0.52
CA ASP A 238 19.85 -4.30 1.19
C ASP A 238 20.01 -4.43 2.71
N TRP A 239 21.03 -5.18 3.18
CA TRP A 239 21.38 -5.27 4.60
C TRP A 239 21.90 -3.95 5.19
N CYS A 240 22.86 -3.27 4.54
CA CYS A 240 23.38 -1.98 5.03
C CYS A 240 22.26 -0.96 5.17
N LYS A 241 21.37 -0.90 4.18
CA LYS A 241 20.18 -0.05 4.23
C LYS A 241 19.25 -0.40 5.40
N ALA A 242 19.03 -1.68 5.65
CA ALA A 242 18.23 -2.15 6.78
C ALA A 242 18.89 -1.81 8.13
N ALA A 243 20.21 -1.85 8.22
CA ALA A 243 20.99 -1.54 9.42
C ALA A 243 21.11 -0.03 9.70
N GLU A 244 21.18 0.80 8.66
CA GLU A 244 21.26 2.27 8.75
C GLU A 244 19.89 2.96 8.91
N GLY A 245 18.79 2.22 8.74
CA GLY A 245 17.44 2.74 8.85
C GLY A 245 17.13 3.37 10.21
N THR A 246 16.28 4.40 10.23
CA THR A 246 15.86 5.12 11.45
C THR A 246 15.07 4.24 12.44
N LYS A 247 14.56 3.09 12.00
CA LYS A 247 13.94 2.07 12.83
C LYS A 247 14.65 0.74 12.63
N PRO A 248 15.12 0.07 13.70
CA PRO A 248 15.80 -1.21 13.59
C PRO A 248 14.87 -2.23 12.95
N VAL A 249 15.38 -2.92 11.92
CA VAL A 249 14.68 -4.03 11.31
C VAL A 249 14.76 -5.23 12.25
N SER A 250 13.62 -5.71 12.71
CA SER A 250 13.53 -6.93 13.52
C SER A 250 13.27 -8.13 12.62
N PRO A 251 13.71 -9.34 13.00
CA PRO A 251 13.29 -10.58 12.35
C PRO A 251 11.77 -10.67 12.26
N LEU A 252 11.25 -11.20 11.15
CA LEU A 252 9.84 -11.58 11.09
C LEU A 252 9.65 -12.80 12.02
N ASP A 253 8.80 -12.67 13.03
CA ASP A 253 8.59 -13.69 14.07
C ASP A 253 8.14 -15.04 13.47
N ALA A 254 8.59 -16.15 14.06
CA ALA A 254 8.17 -17.51 13.70
C ALA A 254 6.67 -17.74 13.90
N SER A 255 6.00 -16.94 14.74
CA SER A 255 4.53 -16.94 14.88
C SER A 255 3.81 -16.09 13.82
N SER A 256 4.50 -15.57 12.82
CA SER A 256 3.89 -14.74 11.77
C SER A 256 3.03 -15.56 10.81
N LEU A 257 1.98 -14.95 10.26
CA LEU A 257 1.15 -15.58 9.21
C LEU A 257 1.89 -15.76 7.86
N PHE A 258 3.20 -15.48 7.83
CA PHE A 258 3.98 -15.32 6.61
C PHE A 258 5.28 -16.11 6.69
N LEU A 259 5.59 -16.84 5.62
CA LEU A 259 6.71 -17.77 5.57
C LEU A 259 7.64 -17.42 4.41
N PRO A 260 8.94 -17.17 4.66
CA PRO A 260 9.90 -16.91 3.59
C PRO A 260 10.22 -18.19 2.82
N CYS A 261 10.29 -18.12 1.50
CA CYS A 261 10.77 -19.21 0.66
C CYS A 261 11.41 -18.70 -0.63
N SER A 262 12.24 -19.53 -1.28
CA SER A 262 12.92 -19.19 -2.53
C SER A 262 12.69 -20.28 -3.57
N ARG A 263 12.47 -19.87 -4.82
CA ARG A 263 12.49 -20.81 -5.95
C ARG A 263 13.92 -20.95 -6.46
N LEU A 264 14.53 -22.10 -6.16
CA LEU A 264 15.91 -22.42 -6.57
C LEU A 264 15.90 -23.47 -7.69
N ASP A 265 16.70 -23.29 -8.74
CA ASP A 265 17.01 -24.32 -9.73
C ASP A 265 18.46 -24.81 -9.54
N SER A 266 18.88 -25.82 -10.32
CA SER A 266 20.22 -26.40 -10.22
C SER A 266 21.35 -25.37 -10.40
N GLN A 267 21.14 -24.37 -11.27
CA GLN A 267 22.08 -23.27 -11.47
C GLN A 267 22.13 -22.35 -10.23
N SER A 268 20.97 -21.94 -9.73
CA SER A 268 20.86 -21.03 -8.59
C SER A 268 21.45 -21.66 -7.32
N ASP A 269 21.20 -22.95 -7.12
CA ASP A 269 21.72 -23.72 -5.98
C ASP A 269 23.25 -23.86 -6.07
N SER A 270 23.79 -24.22 -7.24
CA SER A 270 25.26 -24.31 -7.47
C SER A 270 26.00 -22.97 -7.33
N SER A 271 25.27 -21.85 -7.42
CA SER A 271 25.82 -20.50 -7.36
C SER A 271 25.97 -19.96 -5.93
N ALA A 272 25.54 -20.72 -4.92
CA ALA A 272 25.54 -20.34 -3.50
C ALA A 272 24.89 -18.96 -3.26
N LEU A 273 23.69 -18.76 -3.81
CA LEU A 273 22.98 -17.49 -3.70
C LEU A 273 22.50 -17.21 -2.27
N PRO A 274 22.48 -15.95 -1.81
CA PRO A 274 22.05 -15.60 -0.46
C PRO A 274 20.65 -16.14 -0.12
N ILE A 275 20.46 -16.56 1.13
CA ILE A 275 19.16 -17.06 1.62
C ILE A 275 18.20 -15.89 1.73
N ALA A 276 16.95 -16.07 1.30
CA ALA A 276 15.92 -15.06 1.44
C ALA A 276 15.63 -14.77 2.92
N ARG A 277 15.79 -13.50 3.32
CA ARG A 277 15.36 -13.03 4.65
C ARG A 277 14.50 -11.79 4.52
N TYR A 278 13.48 -11.75 5.36
CA TYR A 278 12.56 -10.64 5.48
C TYR A 278 12.56 -10.14 6.92
N GLY A 279 12.52 -8.84 7.09
CA GLY A 279 12.46 -8.21 8.40
C GLY A 279 11.38 -7.14 8.45
N LEU A 280 10.96 -6.81 9.67
CA LEU A 280 9.94 -5.83 9.97
C LEU A 280 10.56 -4.52 10.45
N SER A 281 10.27 -3.42 9.76
CA SER A 281 10.57 -2.05 10.17
C SER A 281 9.27 -1.30 10.45
N GLY A 282 8.80 -1.31 11.69
CA GLY A 282 7.46 -0.82 12.03
C GLY A 282 6.36 -1.71 11.44
N GLU A 283 5.56 -1.19 10.51
CA GLU A 283 4.50 -1.93 9.80
C GLU A 283 4.92 -2.30 8.34
N ILE A 284 6.21 -2.13 8.02
CA ILE A 284 6.78 -2.37 6.69
C ILE A 284 7.61 -3.65 6.74
N VAL A 285 7.31 -4.60 5.86
CA VAL A 285 8.17 -5.76 5.63
C VAL A 285 9.13 -5.43 4.50
N VAL A 286 10.42 -5.68 4.76
CA VAL A 286 11.52 -5.41 3.83
C VAL A 286 12.29 -6.71 3.61
N ARG A 287 12.60 -7.02 2.35
CA ARG A 287 13.56 -8.08 2.03
C ARG A 287 14.97 -7.56 2.32
N THR A 288 15.72 -8.25 3.18
CA THR A 288 17.07 -7.85 3.61
C THR A 288 18.17 -8.61 2.88
N THR A 289 17.92 -9.87 2.51
CA THR A 289 18.84 -10.73 1.74
C THR A 289 18.03 -11.66 0.85
N GLY A 290 18.63 -12.22 -0.21
CA GLY A 290 18.00 -13.29 -0.98
C GLY A 290 18.54 -13.50 -2.40
N GLY A 291 17.87 -14.37 -3.15
CA GLY A 291 18.20 -14.76 -4.52
C GLY A 291 17.32 -14.13 -5.61
N PRO A 292 17.27 -14.72 -6.82
CA PRO A 292 16.63 -14.15 -7.99
C PRO A 292 15.10 -14.16 -7.92
N SER A 293 14.51 -15.10 -7.17
CA SER A 293 13.06 -15.25 -7.05
C SER A 293 12.71 -15.74 -5.66
N ASP A 294 12.42 -14.79 -4.77
CA ASP A 294 12.05 -15.04 -3.38
C ASP A 294 10.60 -14.66 -3.12
N PHE A 295 10.00 -15.32 -2.15
CA PHE A 295 8.61 -15.18 -1.80
C PHE A 295 8.47 -15.05 -0.29
N LEU A 296 7.49 -14.25 0.11
CA LEU A 296 6.92 -14.29 1.44
C LEU A 296 5.48 -14.77 1.33
N ALA A 297 5.26 -16.05 1.62
CA ALA A 297 4.00 -16.75 1.40
C ALA A 297 3.08 -16.63 2.62
N PHE A 298 1.80 -16.35 2.40
CA PHE A 298 0.80 -16.45 3.46
C PHE A 298 0.57 -17.93 3.81
N GLN A 299 0.55 -18.25 5.11
CA GLN A 299 0.60 -19.64 5.58
C GLN A 299 -0.64 -20.49 5.23
N SER A 300 -1.81 -19.88 5.08
CA SER A 300 -3.06 -20.60 4.81
C SER A 300 -3.46 -20.50 3.34
N PRO A 301 -3.93 -21.59 2.72
CA PRO A 301 -4.50 -21.55 1.38
C PRO A 301 -5.86 -20.83 1.38
N LEU A 302 -6.14 -20.06 0.33
CA LEU A 302 -7.37 -19.28 0.16
C LEU A 302 -8.10 -19.73 -1.10
N GLN A 303 -9.40 -20.01 -0.99
CA GLN A 303 -10.30 -20.32 -2.11
C GLN A 303 -11.60 -19.52 -2.01
N GLY A 304 -12.24 -19.26 -3.15
CA GLY A 304 -13.55 -18.61 -3.21
C GLY A 304 -13.45 -17.08 -3.24
N ASP A 305 -14.42 -16.41 -2.62
CA ASP A 305 -14.54 -14.95 -2.75
C ASP A 305 -13.76 -14.18 -1.68
N TYR A 306 -12.68 -13.52 -2.11
CA TYR A 306 -11.83 -12.72 -1.24
C TYR A 306 -11.08 -11.64 -2.01
N ALA A 307 -10.47 -10.70 -1.28
CA ALA A 307 -9.56 -9.71 -1.84
C ALA A 307 -8.28 -9.63 -1.03
N VAL A 308 -7.16 -9.42 -1.71
CA VAL A 308 -5.87 -9.12 -1.08
C VAL A 308 -5.44 -7.74 -1.53
N SER A 309 -5.06 -6.87 -0.59
CA SER A 309 -4.57 -5.52 -0.86
C SER A 309 -3.26 -5.25 -0.14
N ALA A 310 -2.41 -4.43 -0.75
CA ALA A 310 -1.12 -4.03 -0.19
C ALA A 310 -0.63 -2.71 -0.81
N GLU A 311 0.29 -2.03 -0.12
CA GLU A 311 1.14 -1.01 -0.73
C GLU A 311 2.54 -1.58 -0.96
N VAL A 312 3.00 -1.51 -2.21
CA VAL A 312 4.32 -1.99 -2.61
C VAL A 312 5.23 -0.83 -2.97
N LEU A 313 6.51 -0.95 -2.62
CA LEU A 313 7.52 0.03 -3.02
C LEU A 313 7.67 0.02 -4.55
N SER A 314 7.60 1.18 -5.20
CA SER A 314 7.48 1.30 -6.66
C SER A 314 8.33 2.44 -7.25
N ARG A 315 9.65 2.35 -7.10
CA ARG A 315 10.65 3.25 -7.71
C ARG A 315 11.46 2.50 -8.76
N PRO A 316 12.29 3.16 -9.59
CA PRO A 316 13.23 2.44 -10.45
C PRO A 316 14.03 1.41 -9.63
N PHE A 317 14.05 0.15 -10.09
CA PHE A 317 14.67 -1.00 -9.40
C PHE A 317 14.08 -1.35 -8.04
N CYS A 318 12.84 -0.92 -7.75
CA CYS A 318 12.10 -1.32 -6.56
C CYS A 318 10.70 -1.77 -6.97
N TRP A 319 10.39 -3.04 -6.73
CA TRP A 319 9.05 -3.59 -6.97
C TRP A 319 8.84 -4.83 -6.10
N THR A 320 7.61 -5.04 -5.66
CA THR A 320 7.17 -6.29 -5.05
C THR A 320 5.86 -6.68 -5.71
N SER A 321 5.79 -7.90 -6.23
CA SER A 321 4.60 -8.38 -6.93
C SER A 321 3.64 -9.03 -5.94
N LEU A 322 2.36 -8.64 -5.99
CA LEU A 322 1.29 -9.29 -5.24
C LEU A 322 0.80 -10.52 -6.04
N LEU A 323 1.23 -11.72 -5.63
CA LEU A 323 0.93 -12.99 -6.30
C LEU A 323 -0.26 -13.66 -5.64
N VAL A 324 -1.35 -13.84 -6.38
CA VAL A 324 -2.56 -14.53 -5.91
C VAL A 324 -2.90 -15.64 -6.90
N ALA A 325 -3.04 -16.86 -6.39
CA ALA A 325 -3.31 -18.05 -7.19
C ALA A 325 -2.35 -18.23 -8.39
N GLY A 326 -1.06 -17.94 -8.16
CA GLY A 326 -0.01 -18.07 -9.15
C GLY A 326 0.01 -16.97 -10.22
N ARG A 327 -0.75 -15.88 -10.05
CA ARG A 327 -0.81 -14.74 -10.99
C ARG A 327 -0.47 -13.42 -10.30
N SER A 328 0.26 -12.56 -10.98
CA SER A 328 0.52 -11.19 -10.54
C SER A 328 0.68 -10.24 -11.72
N VAL A 329 0.48 -8.94 -11.46
CA VAL A 329 0.54 -7.89 -12.47
C VAL A 329 1.65 -6.90 -12.14
N ARG A 330 2.42 -6.52 -13.15
CA ARG A 330 3.38 -5.42 -13.11
C ARG A 330 3.08 -4.41 -14.22
N PRO A 331 2.81 -3.13 -13.92
CA PRO A 331 2.53 -2.12 -14.94
C PRO A 331 3.78 -1.81 -15.78
N ASP A 332 3.63 -1.65 -17.10
CA ASP A 332 4.68 -1.02 -17.93
C ASP A 332 4.46 0.51 -17.85
N ILE A 333 5.29 1.20 -17.06
CA ILE A 333 5.16 2.65 -16.82
C ILE A 333 5.22 3.41 -18.15
N GLY A 334 4.26 4.29 -18.39
CA GLY A 334 4.23 5.08 -19.62
C GLY A 334 3.63 4.36 -20.82
N ALA A 335 3.14 3.13 -20.66
CA ALA A 335 2.52 2.34 -21.71
C ALA A 335 1.06 1.97 -21.38
N GLN A 336 0.32 1.57 -22.41
CA GLN A 336 -1.01 0.94 -22.30
C GLN A 336 -0.89 -0.57 -22.15
N THR A 337 0.14 -1.03 -21.42
CA THR A 337 0.42 -2.45 -21.24
C THR A 337 0.83 -2.75 -19.80
N PHE A 338 0.70 -4.01 -19.43
CA PHE A 338 1.25 -4.58 -18.21
C PHE A 338 1.83 -5.96 -18.50
N GLN A 339 2.71 -6.41 -17.62
CA GLN A 339 3.23 -7.77 -17.59
C GLN A 339 2.39 -8.60 -16.62
N LEU A 340 1.81 -9.69 -17.12
CA LEU A 340 1.18 -10.75 -16.35
C LEU A 340 2.23 -11.82 -16.08
N PHE A 341 2.68 -11.91 -14.83
CA PHE A 341 3.49 -13.03 -14.38
C PHE A 341 2.57 -14.19 -14.02
N SER A 342 3.02 -15.40 -14.38
CA SER A 342 2.30 -16.63 -14.08
C SER A 342 3.29 -17.70 -13.63
N MET A 343 2.87 -18.58 -12.72
CA MET A 343 3.71 -19.68 -12.25
C MET A 343 3.73 -20.89 -13.18
N ASP A 344 2.81 -20.96 -14.14
CA ASP A 344 2.60 -22.05 -15.10
C ASP A 344 2.99 -21.67 -16.54
N ALA A 345 3.40 -20.43 -16.77
CA ALA A 345 3.65 -19.92 -18.12
C ALA A 345 4.67 -18.77 -18.12
N PRO A 346 5.38 -18.55 -19.25
CA PRO A 346 6.21 -17.37 -19.42
C PRO A 346 5.42 -16.06 -19.21
N PRO A 347 6.07 -15.00 -18.70
CA PRO A 347 5.43 -13.70 -18.54
C PRO A 347 4.83 -13.19 -19.85
N GLN A 348 3.59 -12.73 -19.80
CA GLN A 348 2.87 -12.19 -20.97
C GLN A 348 2.71 -10.69 -20.84
N ARG A 349 2.90 -9.96 -21.94
CA ARG A 349 2.57 -8.54 -22.01
C ARG A 349 1.17 -8.36 -22.59
N LEU A 350 0.27 -7.75 -21.84
CA LEU A 350 -1.14 -7.57 -22.20
C LEU A 350 -1.49 -6.08 -22.25
N SER A 351 -2.51 -5.72 -23.04
CA SER A 351 -2.95 -4.32 -23.22
C SER A 351 -4.06 -3.92 -22.24
N ILE A 352 -4.12 -2.63 -21.94
CA ILE A 352 -5.19 -1.99 -21.14
C ILE A 352 -5.72 -0.74 -21.85
N PRO A 353 -6.97 -0.34 -21.61
CA PRO A 353 -7.59 0.76 -22.33
C PRO A 353 -7.01 2.15 -22.00
N ARG A 354 -6.29 2.28 -20.89
CA ARG A 354 -5.70 3.54 -20.41
C ARG A 354 -4.25 3.32 -20.03
N GLN A 355 -3.38 4.29 -20.31
CA GLN A 355 -1.98 4.25 -19.91
C GLN A 355 -1.82 4.42 -18.38
N PHE A 356 -0.91 3.67 -17.78
CA PHE A 356 -0.49 3.91 -16.39
C PHE A 356 0.23 5.26 -16.28
N GLU A 357 -0.20 6.06 -15.32
CA GLU A 357 0.56 7.25 -14.94
C GLU A 357 1.85 6.87 -14.20
N PRO A 358 2.84 7.77 -14.12
CA PRO A 358 4.04 7.54 -13.32
C PRO A 358 3.69 7.11 -11.89
N LEU A 359 4.35 6.06 -11.43
CA LEU A 359 4.15 5.53 -10.08
C LEU A 359 4.82 6.44 -9.04
N GLY A 360 4.18 6.59 -7.88
CA GLY A 360 4.79 7.23 -6.71
C GLY A 360 5.76 6.30 -5.99
N GLU A 361 6.29 6.71 -4.84
CA GLU A 361 7.16 5.85 -4.03
C GLU A 361 6.45 4.55 -3.59
N TRP A 362 5.17 4.66 -3.24
CA TRP A 362 4.32 3.55 -2.83
C TRP A 362 3.11 3.43 -3.75
N THR A 363 2.96 2.27 -4.37
CA THR A 363 1.84 1.94 -5.26
C THR A 363 0.86 1.01 -4.55
N GLN A 364 -0.42 1.35 -4.61
CA GLN A 364 -1.46 0.49 -4.09
C GLN A 364 -1.78 -0.59 -5.12
N VAL A 365 -1.65 -1.85 -4.71
CA VAL A 365 -2.00 -3.03 -5.49
C VAL A 365 -3.09 -3.82 -4.79
N ARG A 366 -4.01 -4.37 -5.56
CA ARG A 366 -5.11 -5.17 -5.03
C ARG A 366 -5.52 -6.24 -6.02
N VAL A 367 -5.85 -7.41 -5.53
CA VAL A 367 -6.47 -8.50 -6.33
C VAL A 367 -7.80 -8.84 -5.68
N GLU A 368 -8.87 -8.81 -6.46
CA GLU A 368 -10.18 -9.33 -6.07
C GLU A 368 -10.40 -10.67 -6.80
N VAL A 369 -10.69 -11.71 -6.03
CA VAL A 369 -11.08 -13.02 -6.54
C VAL A 369 -12.59 -13.17 -6.35
N HIS A 370 -13.28 -13.46 -7.44
CA HIS A 370 -14.71 -13.74 -7.43
C HIS A 370 -15.06 -14.72 -8.55
N ASP A 371 -15.82 -15.77 -8.23
CA ASP A 371 -16.24 -16.80 -9.18
C ASP A 371 -15.08 -17.41 -10.00
N GLY A 372 -13.94 -17.69 -9.36
CA GLY A 372 -12.75 -18.26 -10.02
C GLY A 372 -12.03 -17.32 -11.00
N MET A 373 -12.31 -16.03 -10.94
CA MET A 373 -11.69 -14.99 -11.75
C MET A 373 -10.98 -13.98 -10.85
N ALA A 374 -9.75 -13.60 -11.22
CA ALA A 374 -8.98 -12.55 -10.55
C ALA A 374 -9.02 -11.24 -11.34
N SER A 375 -9.49 -10.17 -10.70
CA SER A 375 -9.34 -8.77 -11.14
C SER A 375 -8.16 -8.14 -10.41
N HIS A 376 -7.13 -7.70 -11.13
CA HIS A 376 -6.01 -6.99 -10.52
C HIS A 376 -6.19 -5.49 -10.66
N TYR A 377 -5.75 -4.74 -9.66
CA TYR A 377 -5.84 -3.30 -9.58
C TYR A 377 -4.47 -2.71 -9.25
N VAL A 378 -4.07 -1.67 -9.99
CA VAL A 378 -2.87 -0.88 -9.72
C VAL A 378 -3.29 0.59 -9.69
N ASN A 379 -3.18 1.26 -8.53
CA ASN A 379 -3.64 2.64 -8.31
C ASN A 379 -5.03 2.90 -8.91
N GLY A 380 -5.99 1.99 -8.67
CA GLY A 380 -7.38 2.13 -9.11
C GLY A 380 -7.68 1.71 -10.56
N ILE A 381 -6.65 1.47 -11.40
CA ILE A 381 -6.84 0.88 -12.74
C ILE A 381 -7.04 -0.62 -12.60
N GLU A 382 -8.16 -1.10 -13.13
CA GLU A 382 -8.46 -2.53 -13.28
C GLU A 382 -7.79 -3.10 -14.54
N THR A 383 -7.09 -4.21 -14.40
CA THR A 383 -6.63 -5.01 -15.55
C THR A 383 -7.73 -5.98 -16.00
N PRO A 384 -7.65 -6.52 -17.23
CA PRO A 384 -8.53 -7.61 -17.67
C PRO A 384 -8.57 -8.74 -16.65
N LYS A 385 -9.76 -9.30 -16.44
CA LYS A 385 -9.97 -10.45 -15.55
C LYS A 385 -9.19 -11.66 -16.07
N VAL A 386 -8.52 -12.36 -15.18
CA VAL A 386 -7.74 -13.56 -15.50
C VAL A 386 -8.40 -14.76 -14.81
N LYS A 387 -8.62 -15.84 -15.56
CA LYS A 387 -9.06 -17.11 -14.97
C LYS A 387 -7.94 -17.68 -14.12
N ILE A 388 -8.24 -17.95 -12.86
CA ILE A 388 -7.31 -18.57 -11.92
C ILE A 388 -7.72 -20.02 -11.66
N ASP A 389 -6.76 -20.78 -11.12
CA ASP A 389 -6.95 -22.17 -10.76
C ASP A 389 -6.56 -22.36 -9.30
N GLU A 390 -7.47 -21.95 -8.42
CA GLU A 390 -7.30 -22.05 -6.97
C GLU A 390 -7.30 -23.49 -6.47
N ALA A 391 -7.74 -24.45 -7.30
CA ALA A 391 -7.72 -25.85 -6.93
C ALA A 391 -6.27 -26.38 -6.86
N SER A 392 -5.43 -25.96 -7.80
CA SER A 392 -4.02 -26.41 -7.90
C SER A 392 -3.05 -25.54 -7.10
N PHE A 393 -3.29 -24.22 -7.02
CA PHE A 393 -2.39 -23.29 -6.33
C PHE A 393 -3.14 -22.17 -5.57
N PRO A 394 -3.77 -22.46 -4.41
CA PRO A 394 -4.57 -21.49 -3.64
C PRO A 394 -3.74 -20.55 -2.75
N TRP A 395 -2.55 -20.14 -3.18
CA TRP A 395 -1.64 -19.37 -2.32
C TRP A 395 -1.64 -17.89 -2.65
N PHE A 396 -1.51 -17.08 -1.60
CA PHE A 396 -1.14 -15.68 -1.66
C PHE A 396 0.35 -15.55 -1.26
N MET A 397 1.15 -14.88 -2.10
CA MET A 397 2.55 -14.61 -1.83
C MET A 397 2.95 -13.19 -2.25
N LEU A 398 3.96 -12.65 -1.58
CA LEU A 398 4.66 -11.44 -2.00
C LEU A 398 5.95 -11.87 -2.71
N HIS A 399 6.06 -11.56 -4.00
CA HIS A 399 7.19 -11.99 -4.83
C HIS A 399 8.22 -10.87 -4.99
N SER A 400 9.46 -11.19 -4.63
CA SER A 400 10.63 -10.33 -4.69
C SER A 400 11.60 -10.83 -5.77
N ILE A 401 11.88 -9.98 -6.76
CA ILE A 401 12.82 -10.29 -7.83
C ILE A 401 14.22 -9.84 -7.39
N GLY A 402 15.23 -10.70 -7.56
CA GLY A 402 16.55 -10.50 -6.94
C GLY A 402 17.37 -9.32 -7.46
N ASN A 403 16.94 -8.66 -8.52
CA ASN A 403 17.56 -7.42 -8.99
C ASN A 403 16.85 -6.15 -8.47
N GLU A 404 15.86 -6.29 -7.59
CA GLU A 404 15.00 -5.20 -7.12
C GLU A 404 14.87 -5.17 -5.60
N THR A 405 14.96 -3.97 -5.01
CA THR A 405 14.63 -3.79 -3.60
C THR A 405 13.13 -4.04 -3.40
N SER A 406 12.79 -4.90 -2.45
CA SER A 406 11.40 -5.29 -2.17
C SER A 406 10.96 -4.81 -0.78
N ALA A 407 9.85 -4.09 -0.75
CA ALA A 407 9.21 -3.69 0.49
C ALA A 407 7.70 -3.54 0.31
N VAL A 408 6.96 -3.88 1.37
CA VAL A 408 5.50 -3.92 1.37
C VAL A 408 4.96 -3.50 2.73
N ARG A 409 3.80 -2.85 2.74
CA ARG A 409 3.10 -2.45 3.96
C ARG A 409 1.59 -2.51 3.78
N SER A 410 0.85 -2.44 4.88
CA SER A 410 -0.62 -2.45 4.86
C SER A 410 -1.20 -3.64 4.11
N VAL A 411 -0.62 -4.84 4.29
CA VAL A 411 -1.10 -6.07 3.65
C VAL A 411 -2.37 -6.54 4.36
N ARG A 412 -3.44 -6.76 3.61
CA ARG A 412 -4.74 -7.17 4.15
C ARG A 412 -5.37 -8.24 3.29
N VAL A 413 -6.04 -9.17 3.94
CA VAL A 413 -6.96 -10.13 3.30
C VAL A 413 -8.37 -9.84 3.81
N THR A 414 -9.30 -9.60 2.89
CA THR A 414 -10.72 -9.32 3.18
C THR A 414 -11.64 -10.26 2.41
N GLY A 415 -12.92 -10.29 2.78
CA GLY A 415 -13.91 -11.21 2.22
C GLY A 415 -14.13 -12.43 3.10
N THR A 416 -14.59 -13.53 2.51
CA THR A 416 -14.93 -14.77 3.21
C THR A 416 -14.31 -15.96 2.49
N PRO A 417 -12.97 -16.03 2.37
CA PRO A 417 -12.32 -17.16 1.72
C PRO A 417 -12.60 -18.44 2.50
N THR A 418 -12.76 -19.54 1.77
CA THR A 418 -12.70 -20.88 2.34
C THR A 418 -11.23 -21.29 2.46
N ILE A 419 -10.83 -21.73 3.65
CA ILE A 419 -9.51 -22.31 3.87
C ILE A 419 -9.66 -23.83 3.86
N PRO A 420 -9.28 -24.51 2.76
CA PRO A 420 -9.47 -25.95 2.65
C PRO A 420 -8.60 -26.72 3.66
N ALA A 421 -9.11 -27.84 4.17
CA ALA A 421 -8.35 -28.77 5.01
C ALA A 421 -7.34 -29.59 4.20
N GLN A 422 -7.61 -29.76 2.90
CA GLN A 422 -6.83 -30.58 1.97
C GLN A 422 -6.83 -29.93 0.59
N LEU A 423 -5.70 -29.99 -0.09
CA LEU A 423 -5.48 -29.51 -1.46
C LEU A 423 -5.29 -30.70 -2.41
N ASN A 424 -5.64 -30.51 -3.68
CA ASN A 424 -5.24 -31.40 -4.77
C ASN A 424 -4.23 -30.67 -5.65
N LEU A 425 -2.94 -31.01 -5.52
CA LEU A 425 -1.85 -30.30 -6.19
C LEU A 425 -1.80 -30.55 -7.71
N VAL A 426 -2.58 -31.52 -8.19
CA VAL A 426 -2.74 -31.84 -9.62
C VAL A 426 -4.20 -31.72 -10.04
N ALA A 427 -4.95 -30.76 -9.49
CA ALA A 427 -6.37 -30.57 -9.85
C ALA A 427 -6.61 -30.11 -11.30
N SER A 428 -5.54 -29.78 -12.04
CA SER A 428 -5.60 -29.15 -13.36
C SER A 428 -4.41 -29.51 -14.21
N THR A 429 -4.61 -29.48 -15.53
CA THR A 429 -3.58 -29.74 -16.54
C THR A 429 -2.54 -28.62 -16.66
N ARG A 430 -2.76 -27.46 -16.00
CA ARG A 430 -1.82 -26.33 -16.06
C ARG A 430 -0.59 -26.49 -15.17
N LEU A 431 -0.65 -27.36 -14.17
CA LEU A 431 0.43 -27.57 -13.19
C LEU A 431 0.92 -26.27 -12.54
N SER A 432 -0.01 -25.34 -12.26
CA SER A 432 0.31 -24.11 -11.51
C SER A 432 0.97 -24.44 -10.17
N GLY A 433 2.15 -23.87 -9.94
CA GLY A 433 2.92 -24.13 -8.73
C GLY A 433 3.97 -25.22 -8.86
N TRP A 434 4.10 -25.88 -10.00
CA TRP A 434 5.15 -26.86 -10.27
C TRP A 434 6.27 -26.24 -11.11
N SER A 435 7.51 -26.56 -10.78
CA SER A 435 8.69 -26.10 -11.50
C SER A 435 9.75 -27.20 -11.58
N LEU A 436 10.53 -27.19 -12.66
CA LEU A 436 11.68 -28.08 -12.77
C LEU A 436 12.85 -27.59 -11.93
N TYR A 437 13.54 -28.54 -11.28
CA TYR A 437 14.81 -28.25 -10.64
C TYR A 437 15.96 -28.16 -11.66
N HIS A 438 16.04 -29.09 -12.60
CA HIS A 438 17.04 -29.08 -13.68
C HIS A 438 16.51 -28.34 -14.91
N ARG A 439 17.29 -27.42 -15.47
CA ARG A 439 16.87 -26.68 -16.66
C ARG A 439 16.84 -27.58 -17.90
N HIS A 440 15.69 -27.62 -18.58
CA HIS A 440 15.56 -28.29 -19.88
C HIS A 440 15.93 -27.37 -21.04
N ALA A 441 16.64 -27.93 -22.03
CA ALA A 441 17.05 -27.22 -23.24
C ALA A 441 15.87 -26.85 -24.18
N SER A 442 14.73 -27.53 -24.05
CA SER A 442 13.55 -27.38 -24.92
C SER A 442 12.75 -26.10 -24.66
N GLY A 443 13.06 -25.34 -23.60
CA GLY A 443 12.29 -24.15 -23.21
C GLY A 443 10.88 -24.45 -22.67
N SER A 444 10.49 -25.73 -22.56
CA SER A 444 9.26 -26.15 -21.88
C SER A 444 9.34 -25.84 -20.39
N TRP A 445 8.29 -25.23 -19.83
CA TRP A 445 8.23 -24.80 -18.44
C TRP A 445 8.24 -25.98 -17.45
N HIS A 446 7.72 -27.13 -17.87
CA HIS A 446 7.68 -28.38 -17.09
C HIS A 446 8.50 -29.52 -17.73
N GLY A 447 9.32 -29.22 -18.75
CA GLY A 447 10.11 -30.24 -19.47
C GLY A 447 9.23 -31.27 -20.16
N ASN A 448 9.46 -32.54 -19.84
CA ASN A 448 8.72 -33.69 -20.38
C ASN A 448 7.57 -34.14 -19.47
N TRP A 449 7.32 -33.43 -18.37
CA TRP A 449 6.14 -33.64 -17.55
C TRP A 449 4.92 -32.99 -18.21
N ASP A 450 3.84 -33.77 -18.34
CA ASP A 450 2.55 -33.31 -18.84
C ASP A 450 1.43 -33.80 -17.91
N ALA A 451 0.31 -33.09 -17.92
CA ALA A 451 -0.86 -33.44 -17.13
C ALA A 451 -2.09 -33.55 -18.01
N ALA A 452 -2.74 -34.71 -18.00
CA ALA A 452 -3.90 -35.01 -18.81
C ALA A 452 -5.01 -35.64 -17.96
N GLU A 453 -6.26 -35.41 -18.37
CA GLU A 453 -7.41 -36.08 -17.75
C GLU A 453 -7.52 -37.53 -18.26
N GLN A 454 -7.56 -38.49 -17.34
CA GLN A 454 -7.76 -39.91 -17.60
C GLN A 454 -8.74 -40.46 -16.54
N ASP A 455 -9.83 -41.10 -16.99
CA ASP A 455 -10.87 -41.66 -16.13
C ASP A 455 -11.43 -40.68 -15.06
N GLY A 456 -11.60 -39.41 -15.44
CA GLY A 456 -12.12 -38.36 -14.56
C GLY A 456 -11.14 -37.89 -13.48
N ARG A 457 -9.84 -38.23 -13.62
CA ARG A 457 -8.75 -37.76 -12.75
C ARG A 457 -7.65 -37.15 -13.61
N ILE A 458 -6.98 -36.14 -13.09
CA ILE A 458 -5.75 -35.65 -13.73
C ILE A 458 -4.62 -36.61 -13.37
N VAL A 459 -3.91 -37.08 -14.40
CA VAL A 459 -2.71 -37.89 -14.31
C VAL A 459 -1.55 -37.04 -14.80
N LEU A 460 -0.55 -36.90 -13.94
CA LEU A 460 0.74 -36.31 -14.24
C LEU A 460 1.64 -37.43 -14.78
N SER A 461 2.17 -37.27 -15.97
CA SER A 461 3.02 -38.28 -16.61
C SER A 461 4.25 -37.69 -17.27
N ALA A 462 5.31 -38.48 -17.38
CA ALA A 462 6.51 -38.14 -18.14
C ALA A 462 7.01 -39.36 -18.92
N ASP A 463 7.25 -39.18 -20.22
CA ASP A 463 7.83 -40.21 -21.08
C ASP A 463 9.35 -40.32 -20.91
N ALA A 464 9.88 -41.48 -21.28
CA ALA A 464 11.32 -41.72 -21.34
C ALA A 464 11.98 -40.73 -22.30
N ASP A 465 13.03 -40.04 -21.84
CA ASP A 465 13.85 -39.21 -22.72
C ASP A 465 14.63 -40.12 -23.68
N PRO A 466 14.88 -39.69 -24.93
CA PRO A 466 15.65 -40.46 -25.92
C PRO A 466 17.15 -40.41 -25.61
N LEU A 467 17.52 -40.81 -24.40
CA LEU A 467 18.88 -40.85 -23.86
C LEU A 467 19.38 -42.29 -23.79
N PRO A 468 20.70 -42.52 -23.81
CA PRO A 468 21.26 -43.85 -23.59
C PRO A 468 20.85 -44.36 -22.20
N HIS A 469 20.22 -45.53 -22.14
CA HIS A 469 19.92 -46.20 -20.87
C HIS A 469 21.18 -46.31 -20.00
N GLY A 470 21.04 -45.91 -18.73
CA GLY A 470 22.14 -45.88 -17.76
C GLY A 470 22.86 -44.53 -17.71
N SER A 471 22.42 -43.51 -18.47
CA SER A 471 22.93 -42.14 -18.30
C SER A 471 22.60 -41.58 -16.92
N SER A 472 21.56 -42.11 -16.26
CA SER A 472 21.10 -41.67 -14.94
C SER A 472 20.84 -40.17 -14.93
N GLN A 473 20.13 -39.68 -15.96
CA GLN A 473 19.80 -38.26 -16.04
C GLN A 473 18.70 -37.97 -15.03
N GLU A 474 19.03 -37.21 -14.01
CA GLU A 474 18.09 -36.80 -12.97
C GLU A 474 17.06 -35.82 -13.53
N ASP A 475 15.79 -36.00 -13.14
CA ASP A 475 14.68 -35.11 -13.46
C ASP A 475 13.76 -34.98 -12.24
N LEU A 476 13.60 -33.74 -11.74
CA LEU A 476 12.80 -33.43 -10.56
C LEU A 476 11.79 -32.33 -10.90
N LEU A 477 10.50 -32.68 -10.85
CA LEU A 477 9.39 -31.74 -10.84
C LEU A 477 9.02 -31.41 -9.39
N ARG A 478 9.09 -30.14 -9.00
CA ARG A 478 8.99 -29.69 -7.62
C ARG A 478 7.81 -28.73 -7.44
N TYR A 479 7.10 -28.86 -6.33
CA TYR A 479 6.10 -27.89 -5.92
C TYR A 479 6.77 -26.67 -5.27
N ASP A 480 6.45 -25.48 -5.74
CA ASP A 480 7.14 -24.22 -5.41
C ASP A 480 6.89 -23.74 -3.98
N ARG A 481 5.79 -24.17 -3.33
CA ARG A 481 5.51 -23.82 -1.93
C ARG A 481 6.04 -24.95 -1.03
N PRO A 482 7.03 -24.69 -0.15
CA PRO A 482 7.55 -25.72 0.76
C PRO A 482 6.51 -26.14 1.81
N ILE A 483 6.66 -27.35 2.33
CA ILE A 483 5.86 -27.88 3.45
C ILE A 483 6.53 -27.43 4.75
N LEU A 484 6.08 -26.31 5.31
CA LEU A 484 6.72 -25.73 6.50
C LEU A 484 5.98 -26.11 7.79
N GLU A 485 4.70 -26.40 7.66
CA GLU A 485 3.82 -26.91 8.70
C GLU A 485 3.89 -28.44 8.83
N ASP A 486 3.43 -28.95 9.97
CA ASP A 486 3.15 -30.37 10.15
C ASP A 486 2.01 -30.80 9.22
N GLY A 487 2.12 -31.96 8.60
CA GLY A 487 1.19 -32.34 7.55
C GLY A 487 1.59 -33.60 6.80
N TRP A 488 0.92 -33.85 5.68
CA TRP A 488 1.27 -34.94 4.78
C TRP A 488 0.91 -34.65 3.32
N ILE A 489 1.66 -35.28 2.42
CA ILE A 489 1.32 -35.41 1.01
C ILE A 489 1.09 -36.89 0.69
N GLU A 490 -0.05 -37.19 0.09
CA GLU A 490 -0.43 -38.53 -0.38
C GLU A 490 -0.60 -38.49 -1.89
N TYR A 491 -0.19 -39.54 -2.58
CA TYR A 491 -0.35 -39.67 -4.03
C TYR A 491 -0.38 -41.14 -4.45
N GLU A 492 -0.88 -41.40 -5.65
CA GLU A 492 -0.81 -42.72 -6.29
C GLU A 492 0.20 -42.69 -7.44
N PHE A 493 1.04 -43.72 -7.56
CA PHE A 493 1.98 -43.91 -8.66
C PHE A 493 1.76 -45.26 -9.35
N TRP A 494 1.99 -45.32 -10.66
CA TRP A 494 1.85 -46.56 -11.44
C TRP A 494 3.10 -47.42 -11.34
N GLN A 495 2.93 -48.72 -11.06
CA GLN A 495 4.02 -49.71 -11.08
C GLN A 495 3.92 -50.59 -12.34
N PRO A 496 4.89 -50.55 -13.25
CA PRO A 496 4.97 -51.50 -14.37
C PRO A 496 5.14 -52.95 -13.91
N ASP A 497 4.67 -53.91 -14.71
CA ASP A 497 4.83 -55.35 -14.43
C ASP A 497 6.28 -55.84 -14.52
N ASP A 498 7.11 -55.14 -15.27
CA ASP A 498 8.49 -55.51 -15.62
C ASP A 498 9.57 -54.74 -14.85
N SER A 499 9.18 -53.99 -13.81
CA SER A 499 10.10 -53.21 -12.98
C SER A 499 9.99 -53.59 -11.50
N ASP A 500 11.14 -53.83 -10.86
CA ASP A 500 11.26 -54.08 -9.41
C ASP A 500 11.43 -52.77 -8.61
N GLU A 501 11.50 -51.62 -9.29
CA GLU A 501 11.64 -50.28 -8.71
C GLU A 501 10.46 -49.41 -9.15
N ALA A 502 10.00 -48.49 -8.31
CA ALA A 502 9.04 -47.48 -8.76
C ALA A 502 9.72 -46.56 -9.78
N GLU A 503 9.01 -46.12 -10.82
CA GLU A 503 9.59 -45.19 -11.81
C GLU A 503 9.57 -43.73 -11.31
N VAL A 504 8.75 -43.44 -10.29
CA VAL A 504 8.65 -42.13 -9.65
C VAL A 504 8.88 -42.24 -8.15
N HIS A 505 9.70 -41.34 -7.62
CA HIS A 505 10.10 -41.30 -6.23
C HIS A 505 9.77 -39.94 -5.58
N PRO A 506 9.33 -39.90 -4.32
CA PRO A 506 9.12 -38.66 -3.61
C PRO A 506 10.46 -38.03 -3.25
N ALA A 507 10.56 -36.72 -3.49
CA ALA A 507 11.68 -35.90 -3.08
C ALA A 507 11.22 -34.89 -2.01
N LEU A 508 12.05 -34.70 -0.99
CA LEU A 508 11.99 -33.56 -0.10
C LEU A 508 13.31 -32.80 -0.22
N GLY A 509 13.26 -31.64 -0.85
CA GLY A 509 14.45 -30.85 -1.17
C GLY A 509 15.38 -31.61 -2.11
N ARG A 510 16.58 -31.93 -1.61
CA ARG A 510 17.59 -32.70 -2.38
C ARG A 510 17.65 -34.17 -2.01
N GLN A 511 16.84 -34.59 -1.04
CA GLN A 511 16.78 -35.98 -0.61
C GLN A 511 15.62 -36.67 -1.31
N VAL A 512 15.97 -37.67 -2.12
CA VAL A 512 15.01 -38.51 -2.81
C VAL A 512 14.94 -39.85 -2.07
N ILE A 513 13.72 -40.31 -1.83
CA ILE A 513 13.46 -41.61 -1.20
C ILE A 513 13.09 -42.60 -2.31
N MET A 514 14.05 -43.43 -2.68
CA MET A 514 13.89 -44.41 -3.76
C MET A 514 13.09 -45.62 -3.24
N ILE A 515 11.96 -45.89 -3.87
CA ILE A 515 11.03 -46.97 -3.50
C ILE A 515 11.31 -48.17 -4.41
N GLY A 516 11.92 -49.22 -3.86
CA GLY A 516 12.13 -50.51 -4.52
C GLY A 516 11.35 -51.64 -3.85
N GLN A 517 10.97 -52.67 -4.59
CA GLN A 517 10.16 -53.79 -4.08
C GLN A 517 10.82 -54.53 -2.91
N ASN A 518 12.15 -54.53 -2.85
CA ASN A 518 12.92 -55.23 -1.82
C ASN A 518 13.55 -54.30 -0.77
N GLU A 519 13.68 -53.00 -1.07
CA GLU A 519 14.33 -52.05 -0.17
C GLU A 519 13.93 -50.60 -0.49
N VAL A 520 14.03 -49.74 0.54
CA VAL A 520 13.99 -48.29 0.38
C VAL A 520 15.42 -47.77 0.49
N THR A 521 15.88 -47.04 -0.51
CA THR A 521 17.20 -46.38 -0.52
C THR A 521 17.06 -44.88 -0.59
N LEU A 522 18.13 -44.16 -0.27
CA LEU A 522 18.19 -42.71 -0.40
C LEU A 522 19.09 -42.34 -1.57
N HIS A 523 18.68 -41.31 -2.30
CA HIS A 523 19.43 -40.69 -3.38
C HIS A 523 19.58 -39.19 -3.08
N ARG A 524 20.77 -38.64 -3.31
CA ARG A 524 21.05 -37.21 -3.18
C ARG A 524 21.04 -36.63 -4.58
N LEU A 525 20.06 -35.77 -4.83
CA LEU A 525 19.96 -35.02 -6.08
C LEU A 525 21.29 -34.31 -6.38
N THR A 526 21.74 -34.30 -7.63
CA THR A 526 22.86 -33.48 -8.11
C THR A 526 22.37 -32.23 -8.82
N ASN A 527 23.27 -31.28 -9.08
CA ASN A 527 22.99 -30.08 -9.88
C ASN A 527 23.13 -30.35 -11.39
N GLY A 528 23.22 -31.63 -11.80
CA GLY A 528 23.43 -32.01 -13.19
C GLY A 528 24.71 -31.42 -13.77
N MET A 529 24.60 -30.69 -14.88
CA MET A 529 25.74 -30.02 -15.52
C MET A 529 26.40 -28.93 -14.65
N GLU A 530 25.68 -28.43 -13.64
CA GLU A 530 26.17 -27.41 -12.71
C GLU A 530 26.81 -28.03 -11.45
N GLN A 531 26.98 -29.35 -11.41
CA GLN A 531 27.51 -30.07 -10.25
C GLN A 531 29.00 -29.74 -10.02
N ARG A 532 29.31 -29.30 -8.80
CA ARG A 532 30.68 -28.95 -8.38
C ARG A 532 31.36 -30.01 -7.51
N SER A 533 30.59 -30.88 -6.87
CA SER A 533 31.13 -32.00 -6.08
C SER A 533 31.40 -33.25 -6.95
N LEU A 534 32.09 -34.24 -6.37
CA LEU A 534 32.36 -35.53 -7.02
C LEU A 534 31.22 -36.55 -6.90
N VAL A 535 30.05 -36.13 -6.41
CA VAL A 535 28.87 -37.01 -6.29
C VAL A 535 28.37 -37.35 -7.69
N ARG A 536 28.23 -38.65 -7.97
CA ARG A 536 27.72 -39.14 -9.25
C ARG A 536 26.18 -39.08 -9.29
N PRO A 537 25.54 -38.89 -10.46
CA PRO A 537 24.08 -38.90 -10.59
C PRO A 537 23.41 -40.23 -10.21
N ASP A 538 24.15 -41.34 -10.22
CA ASP A 538 23.67 -42.67 -9.82
C ASP A 538 23.92 -42.98 -8.33
N ASN A 539 24.21 -41.96 -7.51
CA ASN A 539 24.51 -42.15 -6.09
C ASN A 539 23.29 -42.72 -5.32
N ARG A 540 23.54 -43.72 -4.48
CA ARG A 540 22.54 -44.36 -3.62
C ARG A 540 23.18 -44.83 -2.32
N TRP A 541 22.44 -44.76 -1.22
CA TRP A 541 22.84 -45.36 0.06
C TRP A 541 21.64 -45.88 0.85
N LEU A 542 21.90 -46.82 1.75
CA LEU A 542 20.91 -47.29 2.72
C LEU A 542 20.78 -46.26 3.85
N PRO A 543 19.57 -45.95 4.34
CA PRO A 543 19.41 -45.05 5.49
C PRO A 543 20.19 -45.57 6.71
N ASP A 544 20.85 -44.69 7.46
CA ASP A 544 21.55 -45.05 8.70
C ASP A 544 20.58 -45.00 9.89
N PHE A 545 20.13 -46.17 10.34
CA PHE A 545 19.15 -46.33 11.41
C PHE A 545 19.78 -46.42 12.81
N ALA A 546 21.11 -46.53 12.92
CA ALA A 546 21.80 -46.78 14.20
C ALA A 546 22.18 -45.48 14.93
N SER A 547 22.25 -44.36 14.22
CA SER A 547 22.62 -43.04 14.75
C SER A 547 21.42 -42.20 15.23
N SER A 548 20.18 -42.68 15.01
CA SER A 548 18.93 -42.12 15.54
C SER A 548 18.79 -42.43 17.04
N ARG A 549 19.51 -41.71 17.90
CA ARG A 549 19.44 -41.90 19.36
C ARG A 549 18.05 -41.58 19.89
N GLY A 550 17.25 -42.61 20.10
CA GLY A 550 16.01 -42.55 20.88
C GLY A 550 14.98 -43.60 20.49
N ALA A 551 15.22 -44.86 20.87
CA ALA A 551 14.20 -45.89 21.14
C ALA A 551 12.87 -45.84 20.35
N ILE A 552 12.92 -46.02 19.02
CA ILE A 552 11.77 -46.48 18.25
C ILE A 552 12.24 -47.66 17.41
N ASP A 553 11.56 -48.79 17.51
CA ASP A 553 11.69 -49.94 16.61
C ASP A 553 11.45 -49.46 15.17
N THR A 554 12.52 -49.13 14.44
CA THR A 554 12.46 -48.69 13.05
C THR A 554 12.17 -49.89 12.16
N ALA A 555 10.90 -50.07 11.83
CA ALA A 555 10.45 -51.11 10.92
C ALA A 555 10.94 -50.81 9.49
N ILE A 556 12.06 -51.43 9.09
CA ILE A 556 12.42 -51.62 7.69
C ILE A 556 11.55 -52.77 7.17
N LYS A 557 10.27 -52.48 6.90
CA LYS A 557 9.47 -53.40 6.11
C LYS A 557 9.63 -53.01 4.63
N PRO A 558 10.11 -53.90 3.76
CA PRO A 558 10.13 -53.62 2.34
C PRO A 558 8.70 -53.31 1.86
N PRO A 559 8.51 -52.30 0.98
CA PRO A 559 7.19 -51.94 0.49
C PRO A 559 6.60 -53.12 -0.29
N THR A 560 5.33 -53.45 -0.03
CA THR A 560 4.62 -54.42 -0.88
C THR A 560 4.02 -53.66 -2.08
N LEU A 561 4.76 -53.65 -3.19
CA LEU A 561 4.30 -53.05 -4.45
C LEU A 561 3.38 -54.01 -5.22
N GLN A 562 2.31 -53.45 -5.77
CA GLN A 562 1.36 -54.17 -6.63
C GLN A 562 1.74 -53.94 -8.09
N PRO A 563 2.14 -54.98 -8.86
CA PRO A 563 2.51 -54.85 -10.27
C PRO A 563 1.27 -54.57 -11.15
N ALA A 564 1.47 -53.84 -12.25
CA ALA A 564 0.43 -53.30 -13.14
C ALA A 564 -0.74 -52.65 -12.38
N ALA A 565 -0.42 -51.92 -11.32
CA ALA A 565 -1.41 -51.29 -10.48
C ALA A 565 -0.93 -49.93 -9.95
N TRP A 566 -1.91 -49.14 -9.52
CA TRP A 566 -1.68 -47.90 -8.79
C TRP A 566 -1.34 -48.23 -7.33
N ASN A 567 -0.17 -47.79 -6.89
CA ASN A 567 0.32 -47.92 -5.52
C ASN A 567 0.20 -46.58 -4.82
N ARG A 568 -0.14 -46.57 -3.53
CA ARG A 568 -0.34 -45.35 -2.74
C ARG A 568 0.87 -45.04 -1.88
N ALA A 569 1.42 -43.84 -1.99
CA ALA A 569 2.48 -43.34 -1.13
C ALA A 569 1.96 -42.17 -0.28
N LYS A 570 2.39 -42.10 0.98
CA LYS A 570 2.11 -40.98 1.88
C LYS A 570 3.38 -40.54 2.59
N LEU A 571 3.79 -39.30 2.36
CA LEU A 571 4.89 -38.62 3.04
C LEU A 571 4.33 -37.74 4.16
N SER A 572 4.68 -38.01 5.41
CA SER A 572 4.21 -37.27 6.59
C SER A 572 5.36 -36.51 7.24
N LEU A 573 5.14 -35.23 7.57
CA LEU A 573 6.07 -34.39 8.31
C LEU A 573 5.48 -34.02 9.68
N THR A 574 6.27 -34.15 10.73
CA THR A 574 5.91 -33.74 12.10
C THR A 574 7.15 -33.19 12.80
N GLY A 575 7.21 -31.89 13.04
CA GLY A 575 8.44 -31.19 13.41
C GLY A 575 9.54 -31.47 12.38
N ASP A 576 10.70 -31.93 12.85
CA ASP A 576 11.84 -32.34 12.02
C ASP A 576 11.83 -33.84 11.71
N ARG A 577 10.68 -34.50 11.71
CA ARG A 577 10.56 -35.94 11.43
C ARG A 577 9.79 -36.18 10.14
N LEU A 578 10.34 -37.05 9.31
CA LEU A 578 9.75 -37.51 8.05
C LEU A 578 9.44 -39.01 8.14
N ALA A 579 8.22 -39.38 7.74
CA ALA A 579 7.78 -40.76 7.63
C ALA A 579 7.18 -41.03 6.24
N LEU A 580 7.57 -42.13 5.60
CA LEU A 580 7.01 -42.59 4.34
C LEU A 580 6.21 -43.87 4.55
N PHE A 581 4.96 -43.86 4.07
CA PHE A 581 4.10 -45.04 4.01
C PHE A 581 3.87 -45.43 2.56
N VAL A 582 3.90 -46.73 2.27
CA VAL A 582 3.56 -47.29 0.96
C VAL A 582 2.48 -48.36 1.14
N ASN A 583 1.34 -48.20 0.47
CA ASN A 583 0.17 -49.06 0.58
C ASN A 583 -0.30 -49.27 2.04
N GLY A 584 -0.07 -48.27 2.91
CA GLY A 584 -0.43 -48.28 4.33
C GLY A 584 0.66 -48.79 5.29
N ASP A 585 1.71 -49.42 4.77
CA ASP A 585 2.86 -49.86 5.58
C ASP A 585 3.86 -48.72 5.75
N LEU A 586 4.36 -48.50 6.99
CA LEU A 586 5.49 -47.61 7.25
C LEU A 586 6.77 -48.26 6.71
N VAL A 587 7.47 -47.59 5.79
CA VAL A 587 8.67 -48.14 5.13
C VAL A 587 9.94 -47.32 5.40
N LEU A 588 9.80 -46.08 5.87
CA LEU A 588 10.92 -45.23 6.28
C LEU A 588 10.46 -44.24 7.35
N GLU A 589 11.27 -44.04 8.38
CA GLU A 589 11.14 -42.95 9.33
C GLU A 589 12.54 -42.40 9.64
N GLN A 590 12.74 -41.09 9.52
CA GLN A 590 14.02 -40.43 9.79
C GLN A 590 13.83 -38.97 10.19
N ALA A 591 14.88 -38.39 10.79
CA ALA A 591 14.94 -36.95 10.99
C ALA A 591 15.23 -36.25 9.65
N ILE A 592 14.59 -35.10 9.44
CA ILE A 592 14.88 -34.18 8.36
C ILE A 592 16.16 -33.45 8.74
N GLU A 593 17.19 -33.51 7.91
CA GLU A 593 18.38 -32.71 8.12
C GLU A 593 18.00 -31.22 8.14
N ALA A 594 18.50 -30.44 9.10
CA ALA A 594 18.17 -29.02 9.22
C ALA A 594 18.51 -28.23 7.94
N SER A 595 19.49 -28.72 7.18
CA SER A 595 19.90 -28.18 5.89
C SER A 595 19.03 -28.54 4.70
N ASN A 596 18.15 -29.54 4.84
CA ASN A 596 17.36 -30.00 3.71
C ASN A 596 16.14 -29.11 3.53
N SER A 597 15.94 -28.64 2.30
CA SER A 597 14.77 -27.84 1.98
C SER A 597 13.50 -28.70 2.07
N ARG A 598 12.39 -28.12 2.53
CA ARG A 598 11.11 -28.82 2.67
C ARG A 598 10.22 -28.74 1.42
N HIS A 599 10.80 -28.51 0.25
CA HIS A 599 10.03 -28.53 -1.00
C HIS A 599 9.77 -29.97 -1.43
N PHE A 600 8.51 -30.31 -1.65
CA PHE A 600 8.13 -31.61 -2.18
C PHE A 600 8.28 -31.67 -3.70
N GLY A 601 8.60 -32.85 -4.22
CA GLY A 601 8.59 -33.08 -5.66
C GLY A 601 8.58 -34.56 -6.05
N PHE A 602 8.47 -34.79 -7.35
CA PHE A 602 8.54 -36.09 -8.00
C PHE A 602 9.85 -36.20 -8.77
N PHE A 603 10.68 -37.14 -8.34
CA PHE A 603 11.95 -37.46 -8.97
C PHE A 603 11.80 -38.69 -9.86
N ARG A 604 12.48 -38.67 -11.00
CA ARG A 604 12.72 -39.84 -11.85
C ARG A 604 14.12 -39.78 -12.46
N PHE A 605 14.56 -40.91 -13.00
CA PHE A 605 15.65 -40.93 -13.96
C PHE A 605 15.05 -40.84 -15.38
N ALA A 606 15.35 -39.76 -16.09
CA ALA A 606 14.76 -39.45 -17.40
C ALA A 606 15.10 -40.48 -18.48
N ASP A 607 16.21 -41.22 -18.33
CA ASP A 607 16.63 -42.31 -19.24
C ASP A 607 15.97 -43.66 -18.97
N ARG A 608 14.95 -43.70 -18.09
CA ARG A 608 14.20 -44.91 -17.72
C ARG A 608 12.76 -44.88 -18.26
N HIS A 609 11.87 -45.71 -17.71
CA HIS A 609 10.55 -45.96 -18.27
C HIS A 609 9.58 -44.79 -18.05
N HIS A 610 8.41 -44.91 -18.68
CA HIS A 610 7.29 -44.00 -18.49
C HIS A 610 6.89 -43.92 -17.01
N SER A 611 6.66 -42.71 -16.54
CA SER A 611 6.32 -42.36 -15.16
C SER A 611 4.92 -41.78 -15.10
N ALA A 612 4.09 -42.23 -14.16
CA ALA A 612 2.73 -41.70 -13.98
C ALA A 612 2.33 -41.59 -12.50
N VAL A 613 1.74 -40.44 -12.14
CA VAL A 613 1.27 -40.09 -10.80
C VAL A 613 -0.12 -39.46 -10.87
N ARG A 614 -0.97 -39.71 -9.87
CA ARG A 614 -2.29 -39.06 -9.75
C ARG A 614 -2.70 -38.86 -8.29
N ASP A 615 -3.80 -38.14 -8.10
CA ASP A 615 -4.45 -37.91 -6.79
C ASP A 615 -3.47 -37.36 -5.73
N VAL A 616 -2.71 -36.33 -6.09
CA VAL A 616 -1.69 -35.71 -5.22
C VAL A 616 -2.37 -34.78 -4.22
N ARG A 617 -2.59 -35.29 -3.00
CA ARG A 617 -3.30 -34.64 -1.91
C ARG A 617 -2.34 -34.04 -0.91
N TYR A 618 -2.51 -32.77 -0.56
CA TYR A 618 -1.70 -32.10 0.44
C TYR A 618 -2.55 -31.61 1.61
N THR A 619 -2.17 -31.97 2.83
CA THR A 619 -2.74 -31.46 4.07
C THR A 619 -1.64 -30.91 4.98
N GLY A 620 -2.01 -29.98 5.82
CA GLY A 620 -1.12 -29.42 6.83
C GLY A 620 -1.88 -28.70 7.92
N ASP A 621 -1.20 -28.45 9.03
CA ASP A 621 -1.72 -27.82 10.25
C ASP A 621 -1.73 -26.29 10.14
N TRP A 622 -2.09 -25.78 8.96
CA TRP A 622 -2.34 -24.35 8.78
C TRP A 622 -3.67 -23.93 9.44
N PRO A 623 -3.80 -22.68 9.92
CA PRO A 623 -5.05 -22.19 10.48
C PRO A 623 -6.21 -22.26 9.50
N LYS A 624 -7.33 -22.81 9.96
CA LYS A 624 -8.53 -23.07 9.15
C LYS A 624 -9.52 -21.90 9.11
N GLN A 625 -9.17 -20.79 9.76
CA GLN A 625 -9.95 -19.56 9.74
C GLN A 625 -9.03 -18.37 9.48
N LEU A 626 -9.53 -17.42 8.69
CA LEU A 626 -8.83 -16.16 8.48
C LEU A 626 -8.89 -15.35 9.78
N PRO A 627 -7.76 -14.87 10.31
CA PRO A 627 -7.78 -13.98 11.47
C PRO A 627 -8.59 -12.72 11.18
N ALA A 628 -9.25 -12.19 12.22
CA ALA A 628 -9.94 -10.92 12.14
C ALA A 628 -8.97 -9.82 11.65
N MET A 629 -9.48 -8.79 10.97
CA MET A 629 -8.63 -7.76 10.34
C MET A 629 -7.64 -7.12 11.33
N GLN A 630 -8.05 -6.93 12.59
CA GLN A 630 -7.23 -6.36 13.67
C GLN A 630 -6.11 -7.30 14.15
N GLN A 631 -6.22 -8.60 13.88
CA GLN A 631 -5.25 -9.64 14.26
C GLN A 631 -4.27 -9.96 13.12
N GLN A 632 -4.49 -9.43 11.92
CA GLN A 632 -3.56 -9.61 10.81
C GLN A 632 -2.31 -8.72 11.04
N PRO A 633 -1.08 -9.28 11.02
CA PRO A 633 0.11 -8.63 11.55
C PRO A 633 0.59 -7.42 10.74
N LEU A 634 0.17 -7.30 9.47
CA LEU A 634 0.58 -6.26 8.53
C LEU A 634 -0.53 -5.23 8.23
N VAL A 635 -1.64 -5.28 8.98
CA VAL A 635 -2.69 -4.26 8.96
C VAL A 635 -2.27 -3.08 9.83
N SER A 636 -2.64 -1.86 9.43
CA SER A 636 -2.36 -0.67 10.22
C SER A 636 -3.11 -0.71 11.55
N ARG A 637 -2.39 -0.78 12.67
CA ARG A 637 -2.99 -0.81 14.02
C ARG A 637 -3.74 0.47 14.32
N LYS A 638 -3.19 1.61 13.89
CA LYS A 638 -3.81 2.92 14.09
C LYS A 638 -5.18 3.01 13.42
N LEU A 639 -5.33 2.46 12.22
CA LEU A 639 -6.63 2.43 11.55
C LEU A 639 -7.63 1.55 12.31
N ALA A 640 -7.20 0.37 12.79
CA ALA A 640 -8.07 -0.51 13.58
C ALA A 640 -8.59 0.19 14.86
N GLU A 641 -7.71 0.88 15.59
CA GLU A 641 -8.08 1.69 16.77
C GLU A 641 -9.08 2.80 16.41
N LEU A 642 -8.91 3.44 15.26
CA LEU A 642 -9.80 4.50 14.80
C LEU A 642 -11.16 3.96 14.32
N GLU A 643 -11.22 2.77 13.74
CA GLU A 643 -12.48 2.13 13.36
C GLU A 643 -13.31 1.73 14.58
N GLU A 644 -12.67 1.15 15.59
CA GLU A 644 -13.32 0.80 16.86
C GLU A 644 -13.84 2.05 17.57
N TRP A 645 -13.01 3.10 17.65
CA TRP A 645 -13.39 4.39 18.20
C TRP A 645 -14.55 5.05 17.43
N SER A 646 -14.49 5.09 16.09
CA SER A 646 -15.56 5.66 15.27
C SER A 646 -16.89 4.93 15.44
N ALA A 647 -16.85 3.61 15.63
CA ALA A 647 -18.05 2.82 15.88
C ALA A 647 -18.72 3.15 17.23
N ALA A 648 -17.97 3.74 18.18
CA ALA A 648 -18.46 4.13 19.50
C ALA A 648 -18.97 5.58 19.57
N LEU A 649 -18.89 6.37 18.49
CA LEU A 649 -19.42 7.74 18.47
C LEU A 649 -20.95 7.73 18.67
N PRO A 650 -21.49 8.61 19.54
CA PRO A 650 -22.87 8.50 20.04
C PRO A 650 -23.93 8.91 19.02
N GLN A 651 -23.61 9.81 18.08
CA GLN A 651 -24.56 10.33 17.10
C GLN A 651 -24.14 10.02 15.66
N SER A 652 -25.14 9.86 14.79
CA SER A 652 -24.93 9.63 13.37
C SER A 652 -25.97 10.33 12.49
N PHE A 653 -25.52 10.79 11.34
CA PHE A 653 -26.33 11.34 10.26
C PHE A 653 -25.97 10.60 8.96
N ASP A 654 -26.97 9.97 8.34
CA ASP A 654 -26.81 9.12 7.17
C ASP A 654 -27.70 9.63 6.02
N GLN A 655 -27.06 10.09 4.94
CA GLN A 655 -27.74 10.40 3.69
C GLN A 655 -27.46 9.33 2.64
N ASP A 656 -28.53 8.69 2.18
CA ASP A 656 -28.53 7.84 0.98
C ASP A 656 -28.95 8.67 -0.24
N PHE A 657 -28.02 9.01 -1.12
CA PHE A 657 -28.30 9.85 -2.30
C PHE A 657 -29.04 9.10 -3.42
N ARG A 658 -29.35 7.81 -3.24
CA ARG A 658 -30.27 7.11 -4.15
C ARG A 658 -31.73 7.48 -3.89
N LYS A 659 -32.00 8.11 -2.75
CA LYS A 659 -33.29 8.71 -2.41
C LYS A 659 -33.28 10.21 -2.78
N PRO A 660 -34.47 10.82 -2.99
CA PRO A 660 -34.56 12.26 -3.19
C PRO A 660 -33.81 13.03 -2.11
N LEU A 661 -33.05 14.04 -2.53
CA LEU A 661 -32.30 14.89 -1.63
C LEU A 661 -33.29 15.70 -0.78
N SER A 662 -33.17 15.60 0.54
CA SER A 662 -33.89 16.49 1.45
C SER A 662 -33.40 17.91 1.22
N SER A 663 -34.33 18.82 0.90
CA SER A 663 -34.01 20.23 0.77
C SER A 663 -33.60 20.87 2.09
N PHE A 664 -33.91 20.22 3.22
CA PHE A 664 -33.61 20.68 4.59
C PHE A 664 -32.19 20.31 5.01
N ASP A 665 -31.73 19.12 4.65
CA ASP A 665 -30.44 18.61 5.09
C ASP A 665 -29.28 19.09 4.22
N PHE A 666 -29.57 19.59 3.01
CA PHE A 666 -28.55 19.98 2.05
C PHE A 666 -28.87 21.28 1.31
N ASP A 667 -27.83 22.08 1.13
CA ASP A 667 -27.84 23.31 0.35
C ASP A 667 -26.97 23.16 -0.91
N ALA A 668 -27.56 23.48 -2.05
CA ALA A 668 -26.95 23.53 -3.38
C ALA A 668 -26.66 24.98 -3.85
N ASN A 669 -26.47 25.93 -2.92
CA ASN A 669 -26.47 27.37 -3.17
C ASN A 669 -27.75 27.84 -3.89
N GLY A 670 -28.89 27.30 -3.44
CA GLY A 670 -30.20 27.54 -4.05
C GLY A 670 -30.45 26.87 -5.42
N ASP A 671 -29.44 26.28 -6.06
CA ASP A 671 -29.56 25.67 -7.40
C ASP A 671 -29.68 24.14 -7.32
N GLN A 672 -30.83 23.67 -6.80
CA GLN A 672 -31.13 22.24 -6.75
C GLN A 672 -31.39 21.63 -8.14
N GLN A 673 -31.74 22.45 -9.13
CA GLN A 673 -32.04 21.99 -10.50
C GLN A 673 -30.79 21.49 -11.23
N SER A 674 -29.61 21.96 -10.86
CA SER A 674 -28.32 21.44 -11.34
C SER A 674 -27.98 20.03 -10.83
N LEU A 675 -28.79 19.44 -9.94
CA LEU A 675 -28.63 18.08 -9.44
C LEU A 675 -29.59 17.14 -10.15
N ALA A 676 -29.08 15.99 -10.59
CA ALA A 676 -29.90 14.95 -11.20
C ALA A 676 -29.90 13.68 -10.33
N LEU A 677 -31.07 13.27 -9.84
CA LEU A 677 -31.24 11.97 -9.21
C LEU A 677 -31.12 10.87 -10.27
N VAL A 678 -30.20 9.94 -10.07
CA VAL A 678 -29.98 8.77 -10.93
C VAL A 678 -30.04 7.49 -10.08
N PRO A 679 -30.22 6.29 -10.67
CA PRO A 679 -30.36 5.06 -9.89
C PRO A 679 -29.21 4.77 -8.92
N LEU A 680 -28.01 5.26 -9.23
CA LEU A 680 -26.80 5.07 -8.41
C LEU A 680 -26.58 6.15 -7.35
N GLY A 681 -27.35 7.24 -7.34
CA GLY A 681 -27.15 8.36 -6.43
C GLY A 681 -27.55 9.73 -7.00
N VAL A 682 -27.00 10.81 -6.44
CA VAL A 682 -27.16 12.17 -6.99
C VAL A 682 -25.98 12.48 -7.91
N LYS A 683 -26.27 12.78 -9.17
CA LYS A 683 -25.28 13.21 -10.16
C LYS A 683 -25.06 14.71 -10.05
N MET A 684 -23.80 15.09 -9.86
CA MET A 684 -23.31 16.47 -9.98
C MET A 684 -22.51 16.59 -11.28
N HIS A 685 -22.85 17.57 -12.10
CA HIS A 685 -22.08 17.94 -13.29
C HIS A 685 -21.75 19.42 -13.24
N ARG A 686 -20.47 19.75 -13.44
CA ARG A 686 -19.99 21.12 -13.41
C ARG A 686 -19.16 21.42 -14.67
N THR A 687 -19.38 22.60 -15.22
CA THR A 687 -18.52 23.26 -16.22
C THR A 687 -18.05 24.60 -15.64
N THR A 688 -17.27 25.38 -16.39
CA THR A 688 -16.84 26.72 -15.94
C THR A 688 -18.03 27.65 -15.69
N ASP A 689 -19.11 27.52 -16.46
CA ASP A 689 -20.24 28.46 -16.46
C ASP A 689 -21.52 27.90 -15.82
N GLN A 690 -21.61 26.57 -15.62
CA GLN A 690 -22.82 25.89 -15.16
C GLN A 690 -22.53 24.85 -14.08
N GLY A 691 -23.57 24.54 -13.30
CA GLY A 691 -23.53 23.57 -12.22
C GLY A 691 -23.03 24.17 -10.90
N ILE A 692 -23.29 23.44 -9.82
CA ILE A 692 -22.90 23.87 -8.47
C ILE A 692 -21.48 23.46 -8.13
N ARG A 693 -20.82 24.22 -7.24
CA ARG A 693 -19.44 23.94 -6.81
C ARG A 693 -19.43 22.95 -5.67
N ASP A 694 -20.31 23.15 -4.70
CA ASP A 694 -20.39 22.34 -3.50
C ASP A 694 -21.86 22.05 -3.18
N LEU A 695 -22.14 20.79 -2.84
CA LEU A 695 -23.33 20.38 -2.10
C LEU A 695 -22.97 20.35 -0.62
N ARG A 696 -23.65 21.13 0.22
CA ARG A 696 -23.26 21.38 1.61
C ARG A 696 -24.29 20.82 2.58
N SER A 697 -23.86 20.18 3.66
CA SER A 697 -24.81 19.70 4.67
C SER A 697 -25.22 20.82 5.62
N CYS A 698 -26.50 20.95 5.92
CA CYS A 698 -27.07 21.94 6.84
C CYS A 698 -27.10 21.45 8.30
N VAL A 699 -26.02 20.80 8.75
CA VAL A 699 -25.83 20.33 10.13
C VAL A 699 -24.61 20.98 10.76
N ARG A 700 -24.65 21.26 12.07
CA ARG A 700 -23.48 21.61 12.87
C ARG A 700 -22.94 20.34 13.53
N VAL A 701 -21.62 20.17 13.52
CA VAL A 701 -20.96 18.98 14.11
C VAL A 701 -19.99 19.45 15.18
N THR A 702 -20.13 18.94 16.40
CA THR A 702 -19.32 19.32 17.55
C THR A 702 -18.60 18.10 18.11
N GLY A 703 -17.40 18.32 18.67
CA GLY A 703 -16.55 17.26 19.19
C GLY A 703 -15.87 16.44 18.10
N ASP A 704 -15.40 15.25 18.43
CA ASP A 704 -14.74 14.38 17.47
C ASP A 704 -15.72 13.82 16.45
N PHE A 705 -15.21 13.44 15.27
CA PHE A 705 -16.06 13.01 14.16
C PHE A 705 -15.40 12.03 13.19
N ASP A 706 -16.23 11.33 12.42
CA ASP A 706 -15.87 10.52 11.26
C ASP A 706 -16.88 10.77 10.13
N ILE A 707 -16.37 11.30 9.01
CA ILE A 707 -17.18 11.68 7.85
C ILE A 707 -16.72 10.86 6.64
N THR A 708 -17.65 10.14 6.02
CA THR A 708 -17.40 9.34 4.81
C THR A 708 -18.33 9.75 3.67
N ALA A 709 -17.76 9.89 2.47
CA ALA A 709 -18.50 10.19 1.24
C ALA A 709 -18.15 9.19 0.15
N LYS A 710 -19.16 8.44 -0.32
CA LYS A 710 -19.00 7.42 -1.36
C LYS A 710 -19.42 7.96 -2.72
N TYR A 711 -18.64 7.71 -3.75
CA TYR A 711 -18.90 8.19 -5.10
C TYR A 711 -18.57 7.15 -6.19
N CYS A 712 -19.15 7.33 -7.36
CA CYS A 712 -18.85 6.57 -8.56
C CYS A 712 -19.01 7.41 -9.83
N GLN A 713 -18.63 6.83 -10.98
CA GLN A 713 -18.71 7.47 -12.29
C GLN A 713 -18.02 8.84 -12.35
N LEU A 714 -16.89 8.98 -11.66
CA LEU A 714 -16.05 10.16 -11.77
C LEU A 714 -15.52 10.26 -13.21
N ASN A 715 -15.85 11.36 -13.86
CA ASN A 715 -15.38 11.70 -15.19
C ASN A 715 -14.85 13.14 -15.19
N ILE A 716 -13.56 13.28 -15.47
CA ILE A 716 -12.87 14.58 -15.61
C ILE A 716 -12.50 14.71 -17.09
N LYS A 717 -13.07 15.70 -17.77
CA LYS A 717 -12.83 15.92 -19.21
C LYS A 717 -11.34 16.15 -19.46
N LYS A 718 -10.78 15.42 -20.43
CA LYS A 718 -9.39 15.60 -20.85
C LYS A 718 -9.21 16.92 -21.60
N GLY A 719 -8.15 17.65 -21.26
CA GLY A 719 -7.73 18.90 -21.87
C GLY A 719 -6.60 19.51 -21.05
N LYS A 720 -5.94 20.57 -21.53
CA LYS A 720 -4.90 21.26 -20.76
C LYS A 720 -5.55 21.92 -19.53
N PRO A 721 -5.28 21.44 -18.30
CA PRO A 721 -5.92 22.00 -17.13
C PRO A 721 -5.36 23.39 -16.85
N THR A 722 -6.24 24.38 -16.75
CA THR A 722 -5.92 25.74 -16.27
C THR A 722 -5.94 25.81 -14.74
N TRP A 723 -6.56 24.82 -14.10
CA TRP A 723 -6.66 24.64 -12.65
C TRP A 723 -6.83 23.15 -12.31
N HIS A 724 -6.72 22.80 -11.02
CA HIS A 724 -7.04 21.45 -10.55
C HIS A 724 -8.52 21.14 -10.83
N CYS A 725 -8.82 19.92 -11.29
CA CYS A 725 -10.17 19.49 -11.63
C CYS A 725 -10.49 18.17 -10.93
N GLY A 726 -11.68 18.02 -10.36
CA GLY A 726 -12.03 16.77 -9.67
C GLY A 726 -13.13 16.95 -8.66
N ILE A 727 -13.13 16.10 -7.64
CA ILE A 727 -14.12 16.10 -6.56
C ILE A 727 -13.42 16.15 -5.21
N GLY A 728 -14.15 16.44 -4.15
CA GLY A 728 -13.61 16.33 -2.80
C GLY A 728 -14.67 16.29 -1.71
N LEU A 729 -14.24 15.82 -0.54
CA LEU A 729 -14.94 15.95 0.73
C LEU A 729 -14.16 16.97 1.55
N ALA A 730 -14.81 18.07 1.93
CA ALA A 730 -14.19 19.14 2.70
C ALA A 730 -14.93 19.41 4.00
N VAL A 731 -14.18 19.92 4.98
CA VAL A 731 -14.66 20.35 6.29
C VAL A 731 -14.08 21.74 6.57
N LEU A 732 -14.91 22.61 7.14
CA LEU A 732 -14.55 23.96 7.57
C LEU A 732 -14.84 24.10 9.06
N LEU A 733 -13.79 24.36 9.85
CA LEU A 733 -13.92 24.56 11.29
C LEU A 733 -14.30 26.00 11.63
N ASP A 734 -15.06 26.11 12.71
CA ASP A 734 -15.49 27.37 13.31
C ASP A 734 -14.42 27.89 14.30
N ASP A 735 -13.17 28.02 13.84
CA ASP A 735 -12.06 28.56 14.64
C ASP A 735 -11.57 29.91 14.12
N SER A 736 -10.67 30.55 14.86
CA SER A 736 -10.19 31.90 14.53
C SER A 736 -9.45 31.99 13.19
N GLN A 737 -8.94 30.87 12.67
CA GLN A 737 -8.25 30.80 11.37
C GLN A 737 -9.15 30.27 10.25
N ARG A 738 -10.38 29.86 10.59
CA ARG A 738 -11.31 29.12 9.74
C ARG A 738 -10.59 28.02 8.97
N ASN A 739 -9.97 27.13 9.73
CA ASN A 739 -9.21 26.02 9.19
C ASN A 739 -10.10 25.18 8.27
N TYR A 740 -9.62 25.00 7.05
CA TYR A 740 -10.28 24.26 5.99
C TYR A 740 -9.42 23.07 5.62
N PHE A 741 -9.99 21.88 5.63
CA PHE A 741 -9.30 20.68 5.17
C PHE A 741 -10.18 19.86 4.25
N ALA A 742 -9.55 19.26 3.24
CA ALA A 742 -10.26 18.51 2.23
C ALA A 742 -9.44 17.34 1.72
N ILE A 743 -10.11 16.22 1.50
CA ILE A 743 -9.58 15.13 0.69
C ILE A 743 -10.22 15.18 -0.69
N HIS A 744 -9.40 15.21 -1.73
CA HIS A 744 -9.80 15.34 -3.12
C HIS A 744 -9.43 14.10 -3.92
N HIS A 745 -10.25 13.74 -4.92
CA HIS A 745 -9.80 12.93 -6.06
C HIS A 745 -9.81 13.85 -7.29
N ARG A 746 -8.61 14.20 -7.78
CA ARG A 746 -8.44 15.28 -8.76
C ARG A 746 -7.35 14.99 -9.78
N THR A 747 -7.50 15.58 -10.95
CA THR A 747 -6.45 15.78 -11.94
C THR A 747 -5.67 17.05 -11.61
N ASP A 748 -4.34 16.94 -11.53
CA ASP A 748 -3.45 18.06 -11.26
C ASP A 748 -3.33 19.00 -12.47
N ARG A 749 -2.99 20.26 -12.19
CA ARG A 749 -2.87 21.30 -13.23
C ARG A 749 -1.53 21.28 -13.97
N MET A 750 -0.50 20.67 -13.39
CA MET A 750 0.86 20.73 -13.93
C MET A 750 1.05 19.65 -15.00
N ASN A 751 0.68 18.41 -14.66
CA ASN A 751 0.99 17.24 -15.48
C ASN A 751 -0.25 16.53 -16.03
N GLY A 752 -1.45 16.89 -15.55
CA GLY A 752 -2.70 16.21 -15.91
C GLY A 752 -2.83 14.80 -15.31
N GLN A 753 -2.08 14.51 -14.25
CA GLN A 753 -2.07 13.24 -13.51
C GLN A 753 -3.17 13.24 -12.44
N GLN A 754 -3.70 12.06 -12.13
CA GLN A 754 -4.74 11.87 -11.13
C GLN A 754 -4.17 11.44 -9.79
N PHE A 755 -4.63 12.15 -8.76
CA PHE A 755 -4.22 11.94 -7.39
C PHE A 755 -5.43 11.93 -6.47
N VAL A 756 -5.28 11.17 -5.39
CA VAL A 756 -5.98 11.49 -4.14
C VAL A 756 -5.07 12.40 -3.32
N THR A 757 -5.60 13.55 -2.90
CA THR A 757 -4.84 14.59 -2.20
C THR A 757 -5.56 15.03 -0.94
N PHE A 758 -4.87 15.05 0.20
CA PHE A 758 -5.29 15.79 1.38
C PHE A 758 -4.70 17.21 1.34
N VAL A 759 -5.53 18.23 1.54
CA VAL A 759 -5.14 19.64 1.46
C VAL A 759 -5.60 20.38 2.70
N ARG A 760 -4.73 21.24 3.24
CA ARG A 760 -5.08 22.22 4.27
C ARG A 760 -5.04 23.64 3.71
N LYS A 761 -6.05 24.43 4.07
CA LYS A 761 -6.21 25.82 3.68
C LYS A 761 -6.70 26.62 4.88
N GLU A 762 -6.47 27.92 4.83
CA GLU A 762 -7.08 28.90 5.74
C GLU A 762 -8.06 29.75 4.94
N MET A 763 -9.26 29.98 5.45
CA MET A 763 -10.27 30.80 4.78
C MET A 763 -10.36 32.18 5.44
N ASN A 764 -10.14 33.24 4.67
CA ASN A 764 -10.32 34.60 5.19
C ASN A 764 -11.80 35.01 5.28
N ASP A 765 -12.07 36.16 5.88
CA ASP A 765 -13.43 36.70 6.07
C ASP A 765 -14.19 36.91 4.75
N GLY A 766 -13.47 37.15 3.65
CA GLY A 766 -14.04 37.29 2.31
C GLY A 766 -14.29 35.96 1.59
N GLY A 767 -14.10 34.82 2.26
CA GLY A 767 -14.27 33.48 1.69
C GLY A 767 -13.14 33.03 0.76
N LYS A 768 -12.06 33.80 0.65
CA LYS A 768 -10.87 33.43 -0.12
C LYS A 768 -10.03 32.46 0.70
N THR A 769 -9.68 31.33 0.10
CA THR A 769 -8.82 30.34 0.73
C THR A 769 -7.35 30.57 0.37
N THR A 770 -6.48 30.51 1.37
CA THR A 770 -5.02 30.47 1.22
C THR A 770 -4.55 29.04 1.43
N PHE A 771 -3.71 28.54 0.53
CA PHE A 771 -3.12 27.20 0.65
C PHE A 771 -2.08 27.17 1.77
N VAL A 772 -2.12 26.13 2.61
CA VAL A 772 -1.12 25.89 3.66
C VAL A 772 -0.18 24.78 3.19
N ASP A 773 -0.69 23.57 3.04
CA ASP A 773 0.06 22.39 2.62
C ASP A 773 -0.86 21.33 1.99
N SER A 774 -0.24 20.28 1.45
CA SER A 774 -0.94 19.11 0.94
C SER A 774 -0.04 17.89 0.83
N GLU A 775 -0.64 16.72 0.93
CA GLU A 775 -0.02 15.42 0.67
C GLU A 775 -0.85 14.65 -0.35
N GLN A 776 -0.20 13.90 -1.23
CA GLN A 776 -0.90 13.25 -2.34
C GLN A 776 -0.34 11.88 -2.70
N THR A 777 -1.22 11.03 -3.24
CA THR A 777 -0.85 9.73 -3.81
C THR A 777 -1.56 9.49 -5.12
N SER A 778 -0.90 8.79 -6.04
CA SER A 778 -1.46 8.51 -7.37
C SER A 778 -2.64 7.55 -7.25
N ASP A 779 -3.75 7.89 -7.89
CA ASP A 779 -4.91 7.01 -8.06
C ASP A 779 -5.64 7.44 -9.33
N GLN A 780 -5.92 6.49 -10.21
CA GLN A 780 -6.61 6.70 -11.49
C GLN A 780 -8.00 6.05 -11.49
N GLY A 781 -8.52 5.70 -10.30
CA GLY A 781 -9.85 5.13 -10.13
C GLY A 781 -10.97 6.11 -10.51
N THR A 782 -12.16 5.61 -10.77
CA THR A 782 -13.35 6.43 -11.09
C THR A 782 -14.47 6.30 -10.07
N SER A 783 -14.20 5.59 -8.98
CA SER A 783 -15.11 5.37 -7.85
C SER A 783 -14.31 5.09 -6.59
N GLY A 784 -14.88 5.39 -5.43
CA GLY A 784 -14.22 5.21 -4.16
C GLY A 784 -14.99 5.81 -3.00
N THR A 785 -14.35 5.81 -1.84
CA THR A 785 -14.84 6.44 -0.61
C THR A 785 -13.79 7.39 -0.06
N LEU A 786 -14.17 8.66 0.09
CA LEU A 786 -13.39 9.71 0.74
C LEU A 786 -13.75 9.71 2.23
N ARG A 787 -12.76 9.84 3.12
CA ARG A 787 -13.00 9.85 4.57
C ARG A 787 -12.12 10.86 5.29
N LEU A 788 -12.72 11.60 6.22
CA LEU A 788 -12.05 12.50 7.15
C LEU A 788 -12.48 12.15 8.57
N MET A 789 -11.51 11.88 9.45
CA MET A 789 -11.76 11.58 10.86
C MET A 789 -11.03 12.60 11.71
N ARG A 790 -11.70 13.25 12.67
CA ARG A 790 -11.01 13.98 13.75
C ARG A 790 -11.12 13.18 15.03
N ARG A 791 -9.99 12.92 15.66
CA ARG A 791 -9.90 12.41 17.03
C ARG A 791 -8.93 13.28 17.82
N ASP A 792 -9.39 13.83 18.92
CA ASP A 792 -8.68 14.84 19.70
C ASP A 792 -8.27 16.05 18.81
N ASP A 793 -6.98 16.38 18.78
CA ASP A 793 -6.41 17.46 17.97
C ASP A 793 -5.90 17.00 16.59
N TRP A 794 -6.25 15.79 16.13
CA TRP A 794 -5.75 15.24 14.87
C TRP A 794 -6.86 14.91 13.88
N VAL A 795 -6.69 15.36 12.64
CA VAL A 795 -7.47 14.91 11.48
C VAL A 795 -6.68 13.87 10.69
N TYR A 796 -7.34 12.79 10.30
CA TYR A 796 -6.83 11.71 9.47
C TYR A 796 -7.62 11.65 8.17
N ALA A 797 -6.92 11.69 7.04
CA ALA A 797 -7.52 11.60 5.72
C ALA A 797 -7.29 10.20 5.13
N TYR A 798 -8.38 9.49 4.87
CA TYR A 798 -8.37 8.13 4.37
C TYR A 798 -9.12 8.02 3.03
N TYR A 799 -8.67 7.08 2.19
CA TYR A 799 -9.29 6.77 0.92
C TYR A 799 -9.40 5.26 0.69
N ALA A 800 -10.53 4.82 0.16
CA ALA A 800 -10.73 3.45 -0.29
C ALA A 800 -11.16 3.43 -1.77
N GLN A 801 -10.53 2.56 -2.57
CA GLN A 801 -10.85 2.41 -3.99
C GLN A 801 -12.18 1.69 -4.19
N ARG A 802 -12.97 2.14 -5.18
CA ARG A 802 -14.24 1.52 -5.60
C ARG A 802 -15.19 1.26 -4.42
N GLN A 803 -15.59 0.00 -4.25
CA GLN A 803 -16.46 -0.45 -3.15
C GLN A 803 -15.66 -1.13 -2.03
N SER A 804 -14.32 -1.02 -2.05
CA SER A 804 -13.46 -1.59 -1.02
C SER A 804 -13.77 -1.02 0.35
N LYS A 805 -13.59 -1.84 1.38
CA LYS A 805 -13.52 -1.40 2.78
C LYS A 805 -12.07 -1.11 3.22
N ASP A 806 -11.10 -1.32 2.34
CA ASP A 806 -9.69 -1.12 2.64
C ASP A 806 -9.30 0.35 2.50
N PHE A 807 -9.31 1.05 3.63
CA PHE A 807 -8.85 2.43 3.72
C PHE A 807 -7.33 2.53 3.80
N ARG A 808 -6.77 3.34 2.90
CA ARG A 808 -5.40 3.81 2.86
C ARG A 808 -5.29 5.18 3.51
N LEU A 809 -4.31 5.37 4.40
CA LEU A 809 -4.00 6.69 4.96
C LEU A 809 -3.33 7.54 3.88
N ILE A 810 -3.87 8.73 3.62
CA ILE A 810 -3.27 9.72 2.72
C ILE A 810 -2.36 10.64 3.52
N SER A 811 -2.85 11.21 4.61
CA SER A 811 -2.10 12.11 5.49
C SER A 811 -2.84 12.38 6.81
N THR A 812 -2.16 13.03 7.74
CA THR A 812 -2.68 13.49 9.02
C THR A 812 -2.27 14.94 9.27
N ALA A 813 -3.12 15.72 9.94
CA ALA A 813 -2.77 17.07 10.36
C ALA A 813 -3.33 17.39 11.75
N LYS A 814 -2.60 18.24 12.47
CA LYS A 814 -3.07 18.79 13.74
C LYS A 814 -4.05 19.95 13.49
N VAL A 815 -5.16 19.98 14.20
CA VAL A 815 -6.24 20.98 14.09
C VAL A 815 -6.77 21.36 15.48
N SER A 816 -7.59 22.41 15.54
CA SER A 816 -8.30 22.79 16.77
C SER A 816 -9.48 21.84 17.08
N SER A 817 -9.98 21.88 18.31
CA SER A 817 -11.19 21.17 18.75
C SER A 817 -12.50 21.93 18.42
N ALA A 818 -12.42 23.05 17.71
CA ALA A 818 -13.58 23.86 17.36
C ALA A 818 -14.62 23.05 16.55
N PRO A 819 -15.92 23.36 16.64
CA PRO A 819 -16.94 22.66 15.88
C PRO A 819 -16.79 22.88 14.37
N ILE A 820 -17.39 22.01 13.56
CA ILE A 820 -17.57 22.24 12.13
C ILE A 820 -18.66 23.31 11.96
N GLU A 821 -18.40 24.33 11.13
CA GLU A 821 -19.40 25.35 10.80
C GLU A 821 -20.64 24.73 10.16
N ILE A 822 -21.79 25.41 10.25
CA ILE A 822 -22.97 25.06 9.45
C ILE A 822 -22.59 25.18 7.97
N GLN A 823 -23.02 24.23 7.12
CA GLN A 823 -22.55 24.09 5.74
C GLN A 823 -21.04 23.82 5.62
N GLY A 824 -20.39 23.43 6.72
CA GLY A 824 -18.95 23.18 6.80
C GLY A 824 -18.55 21.85 6.18
N VAL A 825 -19.42 20.83 6.20
CA VAL A 825 -19.20 19.58 5.46
C VAL A 825 -19.69 19.75 4.02
N ARG A 826 -18.78 19.58 3.06
CA ARG A 826 -19.02 19.89 1.65
C ARG A 826 -18.59 18.76 0.72
N LEU A 827 -19.47 18.39 -0.20
CA LEU A 827 -19.18 17.54 -1.35
C LEU A 827 -18.91 18.43 -2.56
N MET A 828 -17.67 18.46 -3.01
CA MET A 828 -17.18 19.44 -3.97
C MET A 828 -17.02 18.88 -5.38
N THR A 829 -17.15 19.78 -6.36
CA THR A 829 -16.75 19.57 -7.75
C THR A 829 -15.91 20.77 -8.21
N GLU A 830 -14.65 20.52 -8.57
CA GLU A 830 -13.69 21.50 -9.06
C GLU A 830 -13.48 21.35 -10.57
N VAL A 831 -13.38 22.49 -11.27
CA VAL A 831 -13.19 22.56 -12.73
C VAL A 831 -12.26 23.71 -13.10
N GLY A 832 -11.40 23.49 -14.10
CA GLY A 832 -10.65 24.53 -14.79
C GLY A 832 -11.44 25.10 -15.97
N MET A 833 -10.97 26.22 -16.51
CA MET A 833 -11.52 26.84 -17.71
C MET A 833 -11.60 25.85 -18.88
N GLY A 834 -12.77 25.75 -19.52
CA GLY A 834 -13.02 24.91 -20.70
C GLY A 834 -13.14 23.40 -20.42
N LEU A 835 -13.02 23.01 -19.15
CA LEU A 835 -13.12 21.63 -18.69
C LEU A 835 -14.47 21.38 -17.99
N SER A 836 -14.75 20.10 -17.75
CA SER A 836 -15.91 19.68 -17.00
C SER A 836 -15.59 18.49 -16.11
N THR A 837 -16.29 18.42 -14.98
CA THR A 837 -16.21 17.30 -14.03
C THR A 837 -17.63 16.79 -13.79
N SER A 838 -17.79 15.47 -13.76
CA SER A 838 -19.04 14.78 -13.48
C SER A 838 -18.78 13.69 -12.44
N VAL A 839 -19.68 13.53 -11.48
CA VAL A 839 -19.62 12.47 -10.47
C VAL A 839 -21.04 12.09 -10.03
N VAL A 840 -21.20 10.85 -9.55
CA VAL A 840 -22.40 10.41 -8.83
C VAL A 840 -22.03 10.15 -7.37
N TRP A 841 -22.58 10.94 -6.46
CA TRP A 841 -22.48 10.71 -5.02
C TRP A 841 -23.52 9.67 -4.61
N GLN A 842 -23.08 8.63 -3.90
CA GLN A 842 -23.93 7.50 -3.49
C GLN A 842 -24.42 7.66 -2.05
N SER A 843 -23.55 8.12 -1.15
CA SER A 843 -23.92 8.36 0.26
C SER A 843 -22.97 9.35 0.93
N LEU A 844 -23.48 10.02 1.97
CA LEU A 844 -22.71 10.76 2.97
C LEU A 844 -23.08 10.22 4.35
N ARG A 845 -22.09 9.90 5.18
CA ARG A 845 -22.28 9.52 6.59
C ARG A 845 -21.40 10.39 7.46
N ILE A 846 -21.98 10.93 8.52
CA ILE A 846 -21.31 11.69 9.58
C ILE A 846 -21.58 10.94 10.88
N ARG A 847 -20.53 10.62 11.63
CA ARG A 847 -20.61 10.21 13.04
C ARG A 847 -19.87 11.24 13.87
N ALA A 848 -20.40 11.60 15.03
CA ALA A 848 -19.75 12.59 15.90
C ALA A 848 -20.25 12.49 17.35
N ASP A 849 -19.59 13.23 18.25
CA ASP A 849 -20.05 13.42 19.63
C ASP A 849 -21.42 14.11 19.68
N SER A 850 -21.62 15.14 18.83
CA SER A 850 -22.90 15.81 18.69
C SER A 850 -23.11 16.32 17.25
N ILE A 851 -24.33 16.11 16.74
CA ILE A 851 -24.81 16.56 15.44
C ILE A 851 -26.11 17.33 15.68
N ASP A 852 -26.07 18.64 15.46
CA ASP A 852 -27.25 19.51 15.58
C ASP A 852 -27.86 19.76 14.19
N PRO A 853 -29.03 19.18 13.89
CA PRO A 853 -29.76 19.50 12.67
C PRO A 853 -30.31 20.92 12.79
N MET A 854 -29.83 21.85 11.97
CA MET A 854 -30.20 23.27 12.03
C MET A 854 -31.65 23.57 11.60
N ILE A 855 -32.48 22.52 11.46
CA ILE A 855 -33.89 22.60 11.11
C ILE A 855 -34.61 21.51 11.88
N ASP A 856 -35.66 21.90 12.60
CA ASP A 856 -36.53 20.96 13.30
C ASP A 856 -37.27 20.05 12.30
N ARG A 857 -37.37 18.76 12.64
CA ARG A 857 -37.81 17.69 11.70
C ARG A 857 -39.29 17.76 11.30
N ASP A 858 -40.07 18.64 11.92
CA ASP A 858 -41.46 18.91 11.58
C ASP A 858 -41.73 20.43 11.52
N PRO A 859 -41.40 21.07 10.38
CA PRO A 859 -41.59 22.49 10.21
C PRO A 859 -43.03 22.96 10.41
N GLU A 860 -44.02 22.15 10.03
CA GLU A 860 -45.44 22.52 10.16
C GLU A 860 -45.85 22.57 11.63
N SER A 861 -45.48 21.56 12.42
CA SER A 861 -45.72 21.57 13.87
C SER A 861 -44.95 22.68 14.58
N VAL A 862 -43.75 23.02 14.12
CA VAL A 862 -42.97 24.15 14.66
C VAL A 862 -43.67 25.47 14.37
N ILE A 863 -44.10 25.70 13.12
CA ILE A 863 -44.85 26.90 12.75
C ILE A 863 -46.14 26.98 13.59
N ALA A 864 -46.89 25.88 13.68
CA ALA A 864 -48.09 25.82 14.50
C ALA A 864 -47.80 26.08 15.99
N TYR A 865 -46.68 25.58 16.53
CA TYR A 865 -46.23 25.87 17.91
C TYR A 865 -45.89 27.35 18.11
N LEU A 866 -45.14 27.95 17.17
CA LEU A 866 -44.78 29.36 17.20
C LEU A 866 -46.04 30.26 17.08
N ASP A 867 -47.05 29.82 16.33
CA ASP A 867 -48.32 30.52 16.14
C ASP A 867 -49.31 30.32 17.29
N GLN A 868 -49.32 29.15 17.95
CA GLN A 868 -50.20 28.84 19.09
C GLN A 868 -49.81 29.59 20.37
N LEU A 869 -48.53 29.93 20.55
CA LEU A 869 -48.01 30.64 21.72
C LEU A 869 -48.13 32.18 21.62
N ALA A 870 -49.29 32.67 21.16
CA ALA A 870 -49.62 34.09 21.10
C ALA A 870 -49.77 34.80 22.49
N ASP A 871 -49.11 34.31 23.54
CA ASP A 871 -48.94 34.96 24.85
C ASP A 871 -47.76 35.94 24.80
N TYR A 872 -47.83 36.92 23.91
CA TYR A 872 -46.95 38.09 23.95
C TYR A 872 -47.65 39.20 24.73
N ASP A 873 -46.97 39.79 25.71
CA ASP A 873 -47.54 40.83 26.59
C ASP A 873 -47.77 42.16 25.85
N SER A 874 -47.10 42.35 24.70
CA SER A 874 -47.26 43.51 23.82
C SER A 874 -47.22 43.09 22.34
N ASP A 875 -48.18 43.59 21.56
CA ASP A 875 -48.25 43.50 20.10
C ASP A 875 -48.23 44.92 19.53
N GLU A 876 -47.04 45.39 19.15
CA GLU A 876 -46.85 46.71 18.52
C GLU A 876 -46.64 46.50 17.02
N PHE A 877 -47.42 47.20 16.18
CA PHE A 877 -47.14 47.28 14.75
C PHE A 877 -46.97 48.73 14.32
N GLU A 878 -46.03 48.95 13.42
CA GLU A 878 -45.74 50.26 12.84
C GLU A 878 -45.89 50.18 11.32
N THR A 879 -46.65 51.12 10.76
CA THR A 879 -46.71 51.28 9.30
C THR A 879 -45.48 52.06 8.88
N ILE A 880 -44.69 51.51 7.94
CA ILE A 880 -43.46 52.15 7.48
C ILE A 880 -43.87 53.19 6.43
N ASN A 881 -44.22 54.40 6.89
CA ASN A 881 -44.73 55.50 6.07
C ASN A 881 -44.05 56.82 6.49
N GLN A 882 -44.51 57.96 5.96
CA GLN A 882 -43.94 59.27 6.28
C GLN A 882 -43.92 59.60 7.78
N ASP A 883 -44.93 59.17 8.54
CA ASP A 883 -45.04 59.46 9.97
C ASP A 883 -43.99 58.72 10.81
N ALA A 884 -43.55 57.53 10.34
CA ALA A 884 -42.51 56.74 11.00
C ALA A 884 -41.16 57.48 11.08
N PHE A 885 -40.92 58.48 10.22
CA PHE A 885 -39.68 59.26 10.11
C PHE A 885 -39.79 60.69 10.67
N ALA A 886 -40.90 61.05 11.33
CA ALA A 886 -41.07 62.38 11.93
C ALA A 886 -40.09 62.66 13.09
N GLU A 887 -39.93 63.93 13.49
CA GLU A 887 -39.05 64.32 14.62
C GLU A 887 -39.37 63.53 15.90
N GLY A 888 -38.39 62.77 16.42
CA GLY A 888 -38.56 61.87 17.56
C GLY A 888 -38.88 60.40 17.20
N GLY A 889 -38.98 60.07 15.91
CA GLY A 889 -39.21 58.71 15.41
C GLY A 889 -38.05 57.74 15.65
N ARG A 890 -38.38 56.43 15.74
CA ARG A 890 -37.40 55.33 15.91
C ARG A 890 -36.73 54.91 14.60
N TRP A 891 -37.18 55.45 13.46
CA TRP A 891 -36.71 55.11 12.13
C TRP A 891 -35.74 56.14 11.54
N GLY A 892 -34.72 55.67 10.84
CA GLY A 892 -33.75 56.47 10.11
C GLY A 892 -33.48 55.91 8.72
N VAL A 893 -32.89 56.73 7.85
CA VAL A 893 -32.57 56.36 6.46
C VAL A 893 -31.09 56.58 6.16
N SER A 894 -30.52 55.74 5.32
CA SER A 894 -29.19 55.92 4.73
C SER A 894 -29.20 55.51 3.27
N ASN A 895 -28.58 56.31 2.41
CA ASN A 895 -28.37 56.00 1.00
C ASN A 895 -26.99 56.52 0.56
N ASP A 896 -26.57 56.11 -0.62
CA ASP A 896 -25.30 56.51 -1.26
C ASP A 896 -25.38 57.82 -2.07
N GLY A 897 -26.49 58.55 -1.99
CA GLY A 897 -26.74 59.80 -2.71
C GLY A 897 -27.27 59.66 -4.15
N GLU A 898 -27.03 58.53 -4.84
CA GLU A 898 -27.64 58.21 -6.14
C GLU A 898 -28.95 57.42 -5.99
N SER A 899 -29.08 56.72 -4.87
CA SER A 899 -30.26 55.98 -4.43
C SER A 899 -31.23 56.87 -3.66
N SER A 900 -32.50 56.49 -3.57
CA SER A 900 -33.55 57.29 -2.93
C SER A 900 -34.47 56.49 -2.02
N ILE A 901 -35.00 57.16 -1.00
CA ILE A 901 -36.06 56.63 -0.14
C ILE A 901 -37.18 57.66 -0.13
N VAL A 902 -38.36 57.28 -0.60
CA VAL A 902 -39.54 58.14 -0.69
C VAL A 902 -40.64 57.53 0.15
N SER A 903 -41.12 58.28 1.14
CA SER A 903 -42.22 57.87 2.01
C SER A 903 -43.45 58.74 1.75
N ASP A 904 -44.62 58.12 1.61
CA ASP A 904 -45.92 58.80 1.59
C ASP A 904 -46.77 58.38 2.80
N GLN A 905 -48.05 58.73 2.84
CA GLN A 905 -48.95 58.37 3.96
C GLN A 905 -49.23 56.87 4.07
N ARG A 906 -48.95 56.08 3.04
CA ARG A 906 -49.31 54.66 2.94
C ARG A 906 -48.11 53.72 3.07
N ALA A 907 -46.96 54.09 2.52
CA ALA A 907 -45.78 53.23 2.53
C ALA A 907 -44.47 53.99 2.27
N THR A 908 -43.35 53.29 2.44
CA THR A 908 -42.02 53.75 2.09
C THR A 908 -41.46 52.92 0.95
N VAL A 909 -41.08 53.58 -0.15
CA VAL A 909 -40.41 52.96 -1.29
C VAL A 909 -38.93 53.30 -1.23
N ALA A 910 -38.08 52.27 -1.12
CA ALA A 910 -36.64 52.39 -1.27
C ALA A 910 -36.24 52.03 -2.71
N THR A 911 -35.35 52.82 -3.31
CA THR A 911 -34.77 52.61 -4.64
C THR A 911 -33.25 52.64 -4.54
N ALA A 912 -32.58 51.54 -4.86
CA ALA A 912 -31.12 51.48 -4.98
C ALA A 912 -30.72 51.60 -6.45
N LYS A 913 -29.77 52.49 -6.74
CA LYS A 913 -29.24 52.73 -8.09
C LYS A 913 -27.74 52.98 -8.01
N GLY A 914 -26.95 52.33 -8.88
CA GLY A 914 -25.49 52.45 -8.90
C GLY A 914 -24.76 51.10 -9.02
N ALA A 915 -23.41 51.14 -8.97
CA ALA A 915 -22.56 49.95 -9.11
C ALA A 915 -21.39 49.91 -8.10
N PRO A 916 -21.61 49.51 -6.83
CA PRO A 916 -22.89 49.12 -6.23
C PRO A 916 -23.68 50.32 -5.71
N GLY A 917 -25.01 50.28 -5.88
CA GLY A 917 -25.94 51.21 -5.27
C GLY A 917 -26.56 50.64 -3.99
N HIS A 918 -26.82 51.45 -2.96
CA HIS A 918 -27.37 51.01 -1.68
C HIS A 918 -28.38 52.00 -1.07
N SER A 919 -29.48 51.47 -0.53
CA SER A 919 -30.41 52.18 0.36
C SER A 919 -30.81 51.29 1.52
N ALA A 920 -30.82 51.86 2.73
CA ALA A 920 -31.24 51.18 3.94
C ALA A 920 -32.09 52.06 4.85
N ILE A 921 -33.01 51.41 5.55
CA ILE A 921 -33.85 51.96 6.59
C ILE A 921 -33.46 51.27 7.90
N TYR A 922 -33.18 52.05 8.93
CA TYR A 922 -32.78 51.57 10.26
C TYR A 922 -33.92 51.81 11.23
N HIS A 923 -34.15 50.87 12.14
CA HIS A 923 -35.05 51.07 13.25
C HIS A 923 -34.45 50.57 14.55
N SER A 924 -34.30 51.50 15.50
CA SER A 924 -33.77 51.25 16.83
C SER A 924 -34.84 50.58 17.68
N LEU A 925 -34.56 49.37 18.16
CA LEU A 925 -35.49 48.58 18.97
C LEU A 925 -34.71 47.80 20.03
N SER A 926 -35.30 47.61 21.22
CA SER A 926 -34.70 46.83 22.29
C SER A 926 -35.64 45.70 22.69
N CYS A 927 -35.31 44.47 22.31
CA CYS A 927 -36.06 43.28 22.73
C CYS A 927 -35.20 42.42 23.65
N GLU A 928 -35.56 42.39 24.94
CA GLU A 928 -34.77 41.77 26.02
C GLU A 928 -35.11 40.29 26.29
N ALA A 929 -36.20 39.79 25.68
CA ALA A 929 -36.72 38.42 25.90
C ALA A 929 -37.02 37.71 24.57
N ASP A 930 -37.79 36.62 24.62
CA ASP A 930 -38.40 36.01 23.44
C ASP A 930 -39.16 37.05 22.61
N PHE A 931 -38.95 37.02 21.30
CA PHE A 931 -39.52 37.98 20.36
C PHE A 931 -40.08 37.28 19.12
N ASP A 932 -41.03 37.93 18.46
CA ASP A 932 -41.52 37.60 17.12
C ASP A 932 -41.63 38.91 16.33
N LEU A 933 -40.71 39.04 15.38
CA LEU A 933 -40.57 40.21 14.52
C LEU A 933 -41.05 39.78 13.13
N SER A 934 -41.82 40.63 12.44
CA SER A 934 -42.15 40.41 11.04
C SER A 934 -42.12 41.71 10.23
N VAL A 935 -41.74 41.60 8.95
CA VAL A 935 -41.78 42.72 8.00
C VAL A 935 -42.51 42.32 6.72
N ASP A 936 -43.46 43.14 6.32
CA ASP A 936 -44.22 43.01 5.07
C ASP A 936 -43.63 43.95 4.02
N PHE A 937 -43.36 43.43 2.83
CA PHE A 937 -42.73 44.17 1.74
C PHE A 937 -43.19 43.71 0.34
N ASP A 938 -43.01 44.56 -0.65
CA ASP A 938 -43.39 44.30 -2.05
C ASP A 938 -42.21 44.68 -2.97
N PRO A 939 -41.50 43.69 -3.55
CA PRO A 939 -40.51 43.94 -4.60
C PRO A 939 -41.17 44.55 -5.84
N LEU A 940 -40.96 45.84 -6.09
CA LEU A 940 -41.55 46.56 -7.22
C LEU A 940 -40.72 46.37 -8.50
N GLU A 941 -39.39 46.53 -8.38
CA GLU A 941 -38.44 46.26 -9.46
C GLU A 941 -37.27 45.47 -8.87
N PHE A 942 -37.15 44.20 -9.26
CA PHE A 942 -36.07 43.34 -8.78
C PHE A 942 -35.47 42.56 -9.95
N PRO A 943 -34.74 43.22 -10.85
CA PRO A 943 -34.15 42.58 -12.03
C PRO A 943 -32.98 41.67 -11.64
N LYS A 944 -32.65 40.71 -12.51
CA LYS A 944 -31.42 39.92 -12.37
C LYS A 944 -30.19 40.82 -12.48
N SER A 945 -29.09 40.44 -11.82
CA SER A 945 -27.80 41.11 -12.02
C SER A 945 -27.28 40.87 -13.46
N GLU A 946 -26.66 41.86 -14.08
CA GLU A 946 -25.98 41.66 -15.38
C GLU A 946 -24.53 41.21 -15.24
N LYS A 947 -23.94 41.40 -14.06
CA LYS A 947 -22.55 41.08 -13.79
C LYS A 947 -22.42 39.61 -13.37
N PRO A 948 -21.64 38.78 -14.08
CA PRO A 948 -21.40 37.40 -13.67
C PRO A 948 -20.86 37.33 -12.24
N GLY A 949 -21.50 36.52 -11.40
CA GLY A 949 -21.15 36.33 -10.00
C GLY A 949 -21.64 37.41 -9.02
N ALA A 950 -22.38 38.43 -9.49
CA ALA A 950 -23.06 39.39 -8.62
C ALA A 950 -24.57 39.07 -8.51
N ALA A 951 -25.23 39.66 -7.52
CA ALA A 951 -26.67 39.57 -7.31
C ALA A 951 -27.21 40.92 -6.81
N ASN A 952 -28.37 41.30 -7.33
CA ASN A 952 -29.17 42.36 -6.71
C ASN A 952 -29.79 41.80 -5.43
N GLU A 953 -29.87 42.59 -4.35
CA GLU A 953 -30.28 42.08 -3.04
C GLU A 953 -31.40 42.91 -2.40
N ILE A 954 -32.33 42.23 -1.74
CA ILE A 954 -33.26 42.79 -0.74
C ILE A 954 -32.94 42.09 0.57
N THR A 955 -32.72 42.86 1.63
CA THR A 955 -32.15 42.35 2.89
C THR A 955 -32.95 42.83 4.09
N TRP A 956 -33.06 41.97 5.10
CA TRP A 956 -33.50 42.35 6.44
C TRP A 956 -32.54 41.76 7.46
N GLN A 957 -32.00 42.61 8.32
CA GLN A 957 -30.97 42.28 9.29
C GLN A 957 -31.44 42.69 10.69
N ILE A 958 -31.27 41.81 11.67
CA ILE A 958 -31.44 42.14 13.10
C ILE A 958 -30.07 42.05 13.79
N ARG A 959 -29.69 43.10 14.52
CA ARG A 959 -28.44 43.13 15.30
C ARG A 959 -28.68 42.63 16.71
N LEU A 960 -27.84 41.70 17.15
CA LEU A 960 -27.91 41.01 18.42
C LEU A 960 -26.71 41.42 19.29
N ALA A 961 -26.94 41.62 20.58
CA ALA A 961 -25.87 41.88 21.56
C ALA A 961 -26.16 41.23 22.91
N PRO A 962 -25.13 40.92 23.72
CA PRO A 962 -25.32 40.43 25.08
C PRO A 962 -26.04 41.46 25.95
N HIS A 963 -26.83 41.01 26.91
CA HIS A 963 -27.49 41.89 27.86
C HIS A 963 -26.47 42.71 28.69
N PRO A 964 -26.62 44.04 28.86
CA PRO A 964 -25.64 44.92 29.53
C PRO A 964 -25.27 44.57 30.98
N MET A 965 -26.05 43.70 31.63
CA MET A 965 -25.90 43.29 33.04
C MET A 965 -25.28 41.88 33.20
N ALA A 966 -24.99 41.18 32.11
CA ALA A 966 -24.25 39.92 32.15
C ALA A 966 -22.75 40.26 32.40
N GLY A 967 -22.30 40.10 33.64
CA GLY A 967 -20.94 40.44 34.07
C GLY A 967 -19.86 39.76 33.21
N GLY A 968 -18.80 40.52 32.91
CA GLY A 968 -17.66 40.05 32.13
C GLY A 968 -16.89 38.93 32.82
N GLY A 969 -17.23 37.68 32.48
CA GLY A 969 -16.34 36.54 32.61
C GLY A 969 -15.37 36.54 31.43
N GLY A 970 -14.07 36.50 31.70
CA GLY A 970 -13.03 36.41 30.66
C GLY A 970 -13.29 35.20 29.76
N ASP A 971 -13.54 35.47 28.49
CA ASP A 971 -14.03 34.48 27.54
C ASP A 971 -12.87 33.71 26.90
N ASP A 972 -12.52 32.58 27.52
CA ASP A 972 -11.71 31.52 26.90
C ASP A 972 -12.57 30.61 26.00
N SER A 973 -13.83 30.97 25.70
CA SER A 973 -14.64 30.21 24.75
C SER A 973 -14.01 30.27 23.35
N PRO A 974 -13.83 29.13 22.69
CA PRO A 974 -13.39 29.09 21.29
C PRO A 974 -14.49 29.50 20.30
N GLU A 975 -15.75 29.67 20.74
CA GLU A 975 -16.87 30.00 19.86
C GLU A 975 -17.03 31.51 19.63
N VAL A 976 -17.27 31.87 18.37
CA VAL A 976 -17.52 33.25 17.94
C VAL A 976 -19.00 33.58 18.14
N ALA A 977 -19.29 34.49 19.06
CA ALA A 977 -20.64 34.95 19.37
C ALA A 977 -21.38 35.48 18.14
N VAL A 978 -22.66 35.11 18.00
CA VAL A 978 -23.57 35.61 16.97
C VAL A 978 -24.01 37.03 17.33
N VAL A 979 -23.82 37.97 16.41
CA VAL A 979 -24.15 39.40 16.57
C VAL A 979 -25.17 39.90 15.55
N GLU A 980 -25.56 39.07 14.58
CA GLU A 980 -26.56 39.42 13.56
C GLU A 980 -27.28 38.16 13.08
N ALA A 981 -28.57 38.27 12.79
CA ALA A 981 -29.34 37.32 11.98
C ALA A 981 -29.98 38.06 10.80
N SER A 982 -29.92 37.46 9.60
CA SER A 982 -30.25 38.17 8.37
C SER A 982 -30.91 37.31 7.30
N PHE A 983 -31.89 37.89 6.62
CA PHE A 983 -32.43 37.44 5.34
C PHE A 983 -31.79 38.20 4.17
N LEU A 984 -31.48 37.48 3.10
CA LEU A 984 -31.04 38.04 1.83
C LEU A 984 -31.78 37.38 0.69
N LEU A 985 -32.67 38.12 0.04
CA LEU A 985 -33.25 37.74 -1.24
C LEU A 985 -32.38 38.26 -2.36
N ARG A 986 -31.95 37.36 -3.25
CA ARG A 986 -30.93 37.59 -4.26
C ARG A 986 -31.46 37.25 -5.63
N HIS A 987 -31.42 38.19 -6.57
CA HIS A 987 -31.65 37.90 -7.99
C HIS A 987 -30.32 37.79 -8.71
N LYS A 988 -29.89 36.53 -8.91
CA LYS A 988 -28.60 36.20 -9.52
C LYS A 988 -28.60 36.44 -11.02
N TRP A 989 -27.41 36.60 -11.58
CA TRP A 989 -27.22 36.81 -13.02
C TRP A 989 -27.76 35.71 -13.94
N ASN A 990 -27.86 34.48 -13.42
CA ASN A 990 -28.44 33.34 -14.11
C ASN A 990 -29.98 33.30 -14.06
N GLY A 991 -30.63 34.30 -13.43
CA GLY A 991 -32.09 34.40 -13.29
C GLY A 991 -32.67 33.67 -12.08
N LEU A 992 -31.84 33.02 -11.25
CA LEU A 992 -32.31 32.40 -10.01
C LEU A 992 -32.62 33.47 -8.96
N VAL A 993 -33.81 33.39 -8.36
CA VAL A 993 -34.19 34.15 -7.17
C VAL A 993 -33.99 33.26 -5.94
N GLU A 994 -32.99 33.59 -5.13
CA GLU A 994 -32.56 32.80 -3.97
C GLU A 994 -32.84 33.58 -2.68
N LEU A 995 -33.48 32.94 -1.69
CA LEU A 995 -33.57 33.44 -0.33
C LEU A 995 -32.51 32.77 0.55
N VAL A 996 -31.71 33.56 1.25
CA VAL A 996 -30.63 33.11 2.13
C VAL A 996 -30.92 33.52 3.57
N ALA A 997 -30.96 32.55 4.47
CA ALA A 997 -30.89 32.76 5.90
C ALA A 997 -29.44 32.65 6.37
N ARG A 998 -28.95 33.66 7.10
CA ARG A 998 -27.58 33.69 7.62
C ARG A 998 -27.49 34.30 9.01
N THR A 999 -26.39 34.01 9.68
CA THR A 999 -25.92 34.73 10.88
C THR A 999 -24.60 35.43 10.61
N VAL A 1000 -24.26 36.43 11.43
CA VAL A 1000 -22.92 37.05 11.45
C VAL A 1000 -22.36 36.94 12.87
N GLY A 1001 -21.11 36.53 13.01
CA GLY A 1001 -20.37 36.58 14.27
C GLY A 1001 -19.19 37.54 14.19
N ILE A 1002 -18.54 37.85 15.32
CA ILE A 1002 -17.32 38.69 15.36
C ILE A 1002 -16.12 37.85 15.79
N ASN A 1003 -15.09 37.75 14.96
CA ASN A 1003 -13.88 37.00 15.30
C ASN A 1003 -13.02 37.73 16.35
N ARG A 1004 -11.99 37.06 16.88
CA ARG A 1004 -11.06 37.66 17.88
C ARG A 1004 -10.36 38.95 17.42
N ALA A 1005 -10.30 39.20 16.11
CA ALA A 1005 -9.75 40.42 15.53
C ALA A 1005 -10.80 41.54 15.36
N GLY A 1006 -12.02 41.35 15.86
CA GLY A 1006 -13.11 42.33 15.76
C GLY A 1006 -13.78 42.37 14.38
N LYS A 1007 -13.53 41.41 13.48
CA LYS A 1007 -14.07 41.41 12.13
C LYS A 1007 -15.34 40.56 12.00
N PRO A 1008 -16.34 41.00 11.22
CA PRO A 1008 -17.56 40.24 10.99
C PRO A 1008 -17.28 39.00 10.14
N MET A 1009 -17.86 37.87 10.55
CA MET A 1009 -17.80 36.59 9.85
C MET A 1009 -19.22 36.17 9.43
N TYR A 1010 -19.47 36.18 8.12
CA TYR A 1010 -20.76 35.82 7.55
C TYR A 1010 -20.91 34.30 7.45
N ARG A 1011 -22.00 33.77 8.02
CA ARG A 1011 -22.30 32.33 8.11
C ARG A 1011 -23.68 32.01 7.54
N PRO A 1012 -23.77 31.64 6.25
CA PRO A 1012 -25.02 31.13 5.68
C PRO A 1012 -25.47 29.86 6.42
N ILE A 1013 -26.74 29.80 6.80
CA ILE A 1013 -27.34 28.60 7.40
C ILE A 1013 -27.97 27.77 6.28
N ARG A 1014 -28.75 28.43 5.41
CA ARG A 1014 -29.43 27.79 4.27
C ARG A 1014 -29.81 28.80 3.18
N SER A 1015 -29.74 28.35 1.93
CA SER A 1015 -30.31 29.00 0.77
C SER A 1015 -31.40 28.15 0.11
N ILE A 1016 -32.50 28.77 -0.33
CA ILE A 1016 -33.57 28.11 -1.10
C ILE A 1016 -33.96 28.95 -2.31
N SER A 1017 -34.50 28.32 -3.36
CA SER A 1017 -35.15 29.03 -4.46
C SER A 1017 -36.55 29.46 -4.03
N VAL A 1018 -36.92 30.70 -4.32
CA VAL A 1018 -38.24 31.28 -4.03
C VAL A 1018 -38.78 32.00 -5.26
N ASN A 1019 -40.08 32.30 -5.27
CA ASN A 1019 -40.69 33.01 -6.39
C ASN A 1019 -40.78 34.51 -6.12
N SER A 1020 -41.56 34.90 -5.13
CA SER A 1020 -41.84 36.30 -4.80
C SER A 1020 -42.22 36.40 -3.32
N PRO A 1021 -41.26 36.28 -2.41
CA PRO A 1021 -41.53 36.48 -0.99
C PRO A 1021 -42.01 37.92 -0.73
N ASP A 1022 -42.96 38.06 0.17
CA ASP A 1022 -43.60 39.34 0.52
C ASP A 1022 -43.65 39.60 2.04
N ARG A 1023 -43.31 38.60 2.85
CA ARG A 1023 -43.06 38.78 4.28
C ARG A 1023 -41.90 37.94 4.77
N TYR A 1024 -41.14 38.51 5.68
CA TYR A 1024 -40.16 37.81 6.49
C TYR A 1024 -40.56 37.85 7.95
N ARG A 1025 -40.15 36.82 8.71
CA ARG A 1025 -40.41 36.72 10.14
C ARG A 1025 -39.23 36.08 10.88
N PHE A 1026 -38.82 36.70 11.99
CA PHE A 1026 -37.82 36.20 12.93
C PHE A 1026 -38.49 35.91 14.27
N VAL A 1027 -38.34 34.69 14.78
CA VAL A 1027 -38.88 34.33 16.09
C VAL A 1027 -37.74 33.83 16.97
N LYS A 1028 -37.55 34.39 18.17
CA LYS A 1028 -36.64 33.84 19.19
C LYS A 1028 -37.45 33.20 20.31
N ARG A 1029 -37.14 31.94 20.61
CA ARG A 1029 -37.66 31.21 21.78
C ARG A 1029 -36.50 30.54 22.52
N GLY A 1030 -36.23 30.99 23.74
CA GLY A 1030 -35.10 30.53 24.54
C GLY A 1030 -33.77 30.77 23.81
N SER A 1031 -33.06 29.69 23.49
CA SER A 1031 -31.78 29.69 22.76
C SER A 1031 -31.92 29.48 21.24
N LYS A 1032 -33.14 29.43 20.68
CA LYS A 1032 -33.35 29.24 19.24
C LYS A 1032 -33.89 30.49 18.57
N VAL A 1033 -33.36 30.81 17.39
CA VAL A 1033 -33.92 31.80 16.45
C VAL A 1033 -34.40 31.08 15.19
N TYR A 1034 -35.66 31.27 14.85
CA TYR A 1034 -36.33 30.71 13.68
C TYR A 1034 -36.43 31.78 12.59
N PHE A 1035 -36.16 31.36 11.37
CA PHE A 1035 -36.23 32.17 10.16
C PHE A 1035 -37.44 31.68 9.36
N LEU A 1036 -38.46 32.52 9.21
CA LEU A 1036 -39.67 32.21 8.45
C LEU A 1036 -39.93 33.24 7.34
N TYR A 1037 -40.63 32.82 6.30
CA TYR A 1037 -41.07 33.69 5.21
C TYR A 1037 -42.40 33.22 4.62
N SER A 1038 -43.13 34.11 3.97
CA SER A 1038 -44.29 33.77 3.13
C SER A 1038 -44.04 34.16 1.67
N GLU A 1039 -44.72 33.48 0.76
CA GLU A 1039 -44.77 33.86 -0.66
C GLU A 1039 -45.96 34.79 -0.90
N ARG A 1040 -45.88 35.64 -1.91
CA ARG A 1040 -47.00 36.46 -2.37
C ARG A 1040 -48.24 35.61 -2.59
N ASP A 1041 -49.37 36.10 -2.08
CA ASP A 1041 -50.69 35.46 -2.13
C ASP A 1041 -50.81 34.16 -1.29
N SER A 1042 -49.85 33.89 -0.39
CA SER A 1042 -49.89 32.77 0.56
C SER A 1042 -50.03 33.28 1.99
N GLU A 1043 -51.05 32.81 2.72
CA GLU A 1043 -51.22 33.13 4.15
C GLU A 1043 -50.36 32.25 5.06
N THR A 1044 -49.70 31.22 4.53
CA THR A 1044 -48.90 30.28 5.32
C THR A 1044 -47.42 30.67 5.33
N ASP A 1045 -46.86 30.82 6.53
CA ASP A 1045 -45.42 30.93 6.75
C ASP A 1045 -44.71 29.61 6.38
N ARG A 1046 -43.42 29.73 6.05
CA ARG A 1046 -42.52 28.60 5.77
C ARG A 1046 -41.23 28.79 6.54
N LEU A 1047 -40.79 27.75 7.24
CA LEU A 1047 -39.52 27.72 7.96
C LEU A 1047 -38.36 27.49 6.97
N ILE A 1048 -37.44 28.46 6.87
CA ILE A 1048 -36.21 28.28 6.08
C ILE A 1048 -35.10 27.67 6.94
N ALA A 1049 -34.91 28.12 8.18
CA ALA A 1049 -33.79 27.72 9.02
C ALA A 1049 -34.07 28.00 10.50
N THR A 1050 -33.35 27.28 11.37
CA THR A 1050 -33.24 27.56 12.80
C THR A 1050 -31.77 27.74 13.15
N CYS A 1051 -31.44 28.62 14.09
CA CYS A 1051 -30.10 28.67 14.67
C CYS A 1051 -30.13 28.76 16.19
N THR A 1052 -29.15 28.11 16.81
CA THR A 1052 -28.92 28.20 18.25
C THR A 1052 -28.08 29.43 18.54
N VAL A 1053 -28.52 30.24 19.49
CA VAL A 1053 -27.90 31.49 19.92
C VAL A 1053 -27.87 31.56 21.45
N ASP A 1054 -27.03 32.42 22.02
CA ASP A 1054 -27.03 32.65 23.46
C ASP A 1054 -28.40 33.21 23.89
N PRO A 1055 -29.06 32.62 24.91
CA PRO A 1055 -30.40 33.03 25.33
C PRO A 1055 -30.46 34.47 25.85
N SER A 1056 -29.34 35.04 26.32
CA SER A 1056 -29.22 36.41 26.82
C SER A 1056 -29.08 37.48 25.72
N LEU A 1057 -29.02 37.09 24.44
CA LEU A 1057 -28.92 38.04 23.34
C LEU A 1057 -30.23 38.84 23.18
N ILE A 1058 -30.07 40.16 23.13
CA ILE A 1058 -31.12 41.13 22.89
C ILE A 1058 -31.02 41.67 21.47
N VAL A 1059 -32.15 42.05 20.87
CA VAL A 1059 -32.14 42.79 19.60
C VAL A 1059 -31.88 44.26 19.90
N GLN A 1060 -30.88 44.87 19.27
CA GLN A 1060 -30.54 46.29 19.46
C GLN A 1060 -31.05 47.20 18.34
N SER A 1061 -31.18 46.66 17.14
CA SER A 1061 -31.66 47.38 15.97
C SER A 1061 -32.01 46.40 14.87
N ASN A 1062 -32.80 46.87 13.91
CA ASN A 1062 -33.01 46.17 12.65
C ASN A 1062 -32.75 47.10 11.46
N VAL A 1063 -32.39 46.51 10.32
CA VAL A 1063 -32.03 47.20 9.10
C VAL A 1063 -32.74 46.54 7.92
N LEU A 1064 -33.51 47.33 7.18
CA LEU A 1064 -34.16 46.95 5.93
C LEU A 1064 -33.34 47.56 4.79
N GLY A 1065 -32.71 46.74 3.95
CA GLY A 1065 -31.74 47.22 2.96
C GLY A 1065 -32.00 46.68 1.56
N ILE A 1066 -31.59 47.44 0.55
CA ILE A 1066 -31.58 47.03 -0.85
C ILE A 1066 -30.26 47.39 -1.52
N ILE A 1067 -29.78 46.51 -2.41
CA ILE A 1067 -28.50 46.65 -3.11
C ILE A 1067 -28.71 46.42 -4.61
N ALA A 1068 -28.30 47.41 -5.41
CA ALA A 1068 -28.23 47.30 -6.87
C ALA A 1068 -26.78 47.11 -7.31
N THR A 1069 -26.57 46.24 -8.30
CA THR A 1069 -25.22 45.90 -8.80
C THR A 1069 -24.88 46.55 -10.14
N ALA A 1070 -25.82 47.26 -10.76
CA ALA A 1070 -25.64 47.94 -12.03
C ALA A 1070 -26.41 49.29 -12.09
N PRO A 1071 -25.90 50.31 -12.79
CA PRO A 1071 -26.50 51.65 -12.81
C PRO A 1071 -27.86 51.72 -13.53
N ASP A 1072 -28.05 50.88 -14.55
CA ASP A 1072 -29.21 50.91 -15.45
C ASP A 1072 -30.36 49.98 -14.99
N HIS A 1073 -30.16 49.25 -13.89
CA HIS A 1073 -31.11 48.27 -13.37
C HIS A 1073 -31.34 48.51 -11.87
N PRO A 1074 -32.18 49.51 -11.53
CA PRO A 1074 -32.45 49.82 -10.14
C PRO A 1074 -33.18 48.66 -9.44
N VAL A 1075 -32.96 48.56 -8.15
CA VAL A 1075 -33.75 47.70 -7.26
C VAL A 1075 -34.73 48.58 -6.50
N GLN A 1076 -36.01 48.27 -6.57
CA GLN A 1076 -37.08 48.99 -5.88
C GLN A 1076 -37.88 48.05 -5.00
N THR A 1077 -38.10 48.44 -3.75
CA THR A 1077 -38.91 47.68 -2.79
C THR A 1077 -39.77 48.63 -1.98
N ARG A 1078 -41.05 48.30 -1.84
CA ARG A 1078 -41.97 48.97 -0.93
C ARG A 1078 -41.97 48.22 0.40
N TRP A 1079 -41.66 48.92 1.49
CA TRP A 1079 -41.79 48.41 2.86
C TRP A 1079 -43.13 48.88 3.41
N ASN A 1080 -43.97 47.95 3.87
CA ASN A 1080 -45.36 48.23 4.22
C ASN A 1080 -45.57 48.31 5.73
N ARG A 1081 -45.13 47.27 6.45
CA ARG A 1081 -45.44 47.09 7.88
C ARG A 1081 -44.30 46.37 8.59
N PHE A 1082 -43.98 46.83 9.79
CA PHE A 1082 -43.11 46.16 10.75
C PHE A 1082 -43.93 45.79 11.98
N THR A 1083 -43.84 44.55 12.45
CA THR A 1083 -44.56 44.07 13.63
C THR A 1083 -43.56 43.55 14.65
N VAL A 1084 -43.77 43.90 15.92
CA VAL A 1084 -42.96 43.49 17.07
C VAL A 1084 -43.90 42.89 18.12
N LYS A 1085 -43.69 41.61 18.40
CA LYS A 1085 -44.32 40.91 19.53
C LYS A 1085 -43.24 40.49 20.50
N GLN A 1086 -43.40 40.84 21.77
CA GLN A 1086 -42.40 40.55 22.80
C GLN A 1086 -43.08 40.16 24.12
N ARG A 1087 -42.43 39.25 24.86
CA ARG A 1087 -42.83 38.88 26.21
C ARG A 1087 -42.09 39.78 27.21
N GLN A 1088 -42.76 40.27 28.24
CA GLN A 1088 -42.06 40.97 29.32
C GLN A 1088 -41.19 39.97 30.09
N PRO A 1089 -40.00 40.37 30.56
CA PRO A 1089 -39.19 39.50 31.39
C PRO A 1089 -39.94 39.19 32.69
N SER A 1090 -40.41 37.95 32.86
CA SER A 1090 -40.98 37.48 34.12
C SER A 1090 -39.87 37.22 35.13
N ASN A 1091 -40.04 37.69 36.37
CA ASN A 1091 -39.10 37.43 37.47
C ASN A 1091 -39.04 35.96 37.94
N ASP A 1092 -39.85 35.07 37.37
CA ASP A 1092 -39.87 33.64 37.72
C ASP A 1092 -39.03 32.81 36.76
N ALA A 1093 -37.87 32.39 37.25
CA ALA A 1093 -36.92 31.54 36.56
C ALA A 1093 -37.32 30.05 36.66
N THR A 1094 -38.46 29.65 36.11
CA THR A 1094 -38.81 28.22 35.92
C THR A 1094 -39.90 28.07 34.86
N ASP A 1095 -39.53 28.00 33.59
CA ASP A 1095 -40.35 27.33 32.57
C ASP A 1095 -39.45 26.90 31.40
N SER A 1096 -38.77 25.77 31.57
CA SER A 1096 -38.10 25.04 30.49
C SER A 1096 -38.96 23.83 30.12
N LEU A 1097 -39.92 24.03 29.22
CA LEU A 1097 -40.57 22.94 28.50
C LEU A 1097 -40.03 22.94 27.07
N ASP A 1098 -38.95 22.19 26.87
CA ASP A 1098 -38.41 21.87 25.57
C ASP A 1098 -39.27 20.76 24.93
N PRO A 1099 -39.94 21.01 23.80
CA PRO A 1099 -40.75 20.01 23.09
C PRO A 1099 -39.90 18.90 22.44
N SER A 1100 -38.57 18.98 22.48
CA SER A 1100 -37.68 17.90 22.03
C SER A 1100 -37.47 16.77 23.05
N SER A 1101 -38.05 16.87 24.25
CA SER A 1101 -38.04 15.78 25.22
C SER A 1101 -39.06 14.68 24.86
N GLU A 1102 -38.56 13.45 24.86
CA GLU A 1102 -39.10 12.22 24.25
C GLU A 1102 -40.38 11.65 24.92
N THR A 1103 -41.36 12.49 25.28
CA THR A 1103 -42.56 12.05 26.04
C THR A 1103 -43.87 12.39 25.36
N ILE A 1104 -44.07 11.97 24.11
CA ILE A 1104 -45.43 11.79 23.56
C ILE A 1104 -45.50 10.40 22.90
N LYS A 1105 -45.73 9.39 23.75
CA LYS A 1105 -46.41 8.14 23.39
C LYS A 1105 -47.62 7.97 24.32
N ARG A 1106 -48.75 8.55 23.91
CA ARG A 1106 -50.09 7.96 24.02
C ARG A 1106 -51.10 8.75 23.22
#